data_AF-A0A5B9VZ61-F1
#
_entry.id   AF-A0A5B9VZ61-F1
#
_cell.length_a   1.000
_cell.length_b   1.000
_cell.length_c   1.000
_cell.angle_alpha   90.00
_cell.angle_beta   90.00
_cell.angle_gamma   90.00
#
_symmetry.space_group_name_H-M   'P 1'
#
loop_
_entity.id
_entity.type
_entity.pdbx_description
1 polymer ?
#
loop_
_entity_poly.entity_id
_entity_poly.type
_entity_poly.pdbx_seq_one_letter_code
_entity_poly.pdbx_strand_id
1 'polypeptide(L)'
;MPEPQATPPAPESEEVQPGAIAEQDPAATQAPEATESIPEPEPWTPERVLEWNAYYDIYVMLAALLLAFVGSAVRVDAKNSALWTHLKAGELIAAEGSPALGNVFSYSEPDAPWVDVSWLFEWSHSALYRLVRDNVPVDPTDPTANLASADQIGIGCLIALSALVRVATAWVLLKVRRPGPGLWWSAICTAVALGVLIGPGSGSFVGFIPGGIAGSGVVAPATWGALLLAIEMLILHRAFGQGRGRTLYGLVPLFALWANVDDSFLMGLMILAAAVVGRLIDGTASESLVLSPAEESSTSEDTDAGRRRPAATSAALLVLGLCVLACLVNPFTYKAYLAAGSPFGRIFSGSEVTRVGEISFFGSQIRKIYKAEWYWFTVFYLTMVCLGLGTFLLNARRFSWARFLPFAAASTVWALFMGQQQVYAVVFAAVASASGQEWYLGRFGSRGRIGSGWNAWSTGGRLVTLAVMFFLVAVSITGWLIVPGQPRFGFSYDPGEFAFEAAEYLARKDAPPGNVLNTTAAQGDALIWKAYPGRKTFYDDRTNVFSRGLYEEQRTLRQALRDDDEATWKPTLDRLRVNTVMIDADGAPDTIRRLSHSPRWIPYYDDGHTMLFGRADAPEAERKAFEDSRLDAPLRAFRISAPVPPADRPPTPTSWIDRYFRNRLLGQAEPHTSAAVRWLQGVGADPEEAATPDPARCLLAVREARKALARNPDDWVAYRLLNLAYRLLAAQETAILGGIPMTAENLPRINMLVPDYSLLGLRYQQRATALNYAIQTSPPPTTADERRELNQLTFELFQLYGQAGYIDLARDRLQMLLETSQPGDLSEDVRGSYERQLAELSERVQQIEENILNLQVERSAGPVEKAMYAREQGAVGHAISELEEAYHQNMSPIVVKPMLVDLYCTTGQPDRAMELISLAAGDDQTLGTEPGDSYRRQGLIYLLLGNYGSAASFWQDRAIPRLRYERTSRALMTAQAVTRGDLANASNADLTLAGLLGRQSLWDFELGQCLLESGAPDRAAESYTRSLTVEPASPYRPLMAYYLEQMGRPVPAATKATTTPAAPGSQSPAAPDGKPEPPKPAAAEPGASKPADPAKSEATKPAEPAKVDATRPDPAKPAENGTTEPAKAETKPGGGDPARANPAEPAKPKS
;
A
#
# COMPACT_ATOMS: atom_id res chain seq x y z
N MET A 1 10.91 -10.64 21.63
CA MET A 1 12.34 -10.49 21.97
C MET A 1 12.43 -10.22 23.46
N PRO A 2 13.52 -10.58 24.18
CA PRO A 2 13.73 -10.09 25.54
C PRO A 2 13.97 -8.57 25.51
N GLU A 3 13.47 -7.86 26.52
CA GLU A 3 13.61 -6.41 26.63
C GLU A 3 15.07 -6.00 26.95
N PRO A 4 15.55 -4.85 26.44
CA PRO A 4 16.84 -4.31 26.82
C PRO A 4 16.79 -3.76 28.26
N GLN A 5 17.56 -4.37 29.16
CA GLN A 5 17.68 -3.92 30.55
C GLN A 5 18.19 -2.47 30.62
N ALA A 6 17.58 -1.67 31.49
CA ALA A 6 17.89 -0.24 31.62
C ALA A 6 19.30 -0.02 32.19
N THR A 7 20.10 0.79 31.49
CA THR A 7 21.39 1.30 31.99
C THR A 7 21.16 2.23 33.20
N PRO A 8 21.92 2.10 34.30
CA PRO A 8 21.77 2.97 35.46
C PRO A 8 22.14 4.44 35.14
N PRO A 9 21.56 5.42 35.87
CA PRO A 9 21.73 6.84 35.57
C PRO A 9 23.16 7.33 35.88
N ALA A 10 23.62 8.30 35.09
CA ALA A 10 24.76 9.13 35.44
C ALA A 10 24.34 10.16 36.54
N PRO A 11 25.23 10.54 37.47
CA PRO A 11 24.89 11.46 38.54
C PRO A 11 24.65 12.88 38.01
N GLU A 12 23.65 13.56 38.56
CA GLU A 12 23.34 14.96 38.27
C GLU A 12 24.38 15.92 38.88
N SER A 13 24.45 17.13 38.32
CA SER A 13 25.34 18.20 38.76
C SER A 13 24.81 18.92 40.00
N GLU A 14 25.61 19.00 41.07
CA GLU A 14 25.32 19.88 42.20
C GLU A 14 25.45 21.36 41.81
N GLU A 15 24.32 22.07 41.71
CA GLU A 15 24.31 23.53 41.81
C GLU A 15 24.51 23.95 43.27
N VAL A 16 25.59 24.68 43.57
CA VAL A 16 25.78 25.32 44.89
C VAL A 16 26.12 26.80 44.73
N GLN A 17 25.21 27.63 45.21
CA GLN A 17 25.39 29.05 45.50
C GLN A 17 24.62 29.41 46.78
N PRO A 18 24.98 30.49 47.52
CA PRO A 18 26.27 31.19 47.53
C PRO A 18 26.78 31.56 48.95
N GLY A 19 28.10 31.80 49.03
CA GLY A 19 28.66 32.90 49.81
C GLY A 19 29.29 32.61 51.18
N ALA A 20 30.53 33.09 51.37
CA ALA A 20 30.90 33.98 52.49
C ALA A 20 32.36 34.49 52.36
N ILE A 21 32.54 35.80 52.55
CA ILE A 21 33.72 36.48 53.14
C ILE A 21 35.08 36.41 52.39
N ALA A 22 35.42 37.56 51.81
CA ALA A 22 36.72 38.25 51.70
C ALA A 22 38.07 37.53 51.94
N GLU A 23 38.96 37.71 50.95
CA GLU A 23 40.36 38.17 51.07
C GLU A 23 41.20 37.74 52.31
N GLN A 24 42.25 36.93 52.08
CA GLN A 24 43.62 37.48 51.98
C GLN A 24 44.66 36.44 51.49
N ASP A 25 45.35 36.80 50.41
CA ASP A 25 46.68 36.30 49.98
C ASP A 25 47.76 37.19 50.68
N PRO A 26 49.09 36.89 50.72
CA PRO A 26 49.79 35.92 49.88
C PRO A 26 50.97 35.11 50.47
N ALA A 27 51.46 34.19 49.61
CA ALA A 27 52.86 33.78 49.42
C ALA A 27 53.62 32.95 50.50
N ALA A 28 53.97 31.71 50.13
CA ALA A 28 55.32 31.16 50.28
C ALA A 28 55.58 29.94 49.36
N THR A 29 56.17 30.20 48.20
CA THR A 29 56.84 29.31 47.22
C THR A 29 57.16 27.85 47.64
N GLN A 30 56.75 26.89 46.79
CA GLN A 30 57.50 25.66 46.54
C GLN A 30 57.87 25.55 45.04
N ALA A 31 58.82 24.67 44.71
CA ALA A 31 59.46 24.60 43.39
C ALA A 31 58.57 23.94 42.32
N PRO A 32 58.76 24.27 41.01
CA PRO A 32 57.91 23.75 39.95
C PRO A 32 58.24 22.29 39.59
N GLU A 33 57.22 21.43 39.64
CA GLU A 33 57.22 20.21 38.83
C GLU A 33 57.05 20.57 37.35
N ALA A 34 57.64 19.77 36.46
CA ALA A 34 57.63 20.05 35.03
C ALA A 34 56.25 19.74 34.42
N THR A 35 55.43 20.77 34.21
CA THR A 35 54.18 20.65 33.45
C THR A 35 54.48 20.13 32.05
N GLU A 36 53.88 19.01 31.64
CA GLU A 36 53.87 18.62 30.23
C GLU A 36 53.14 19.71 29.44
N SER A 37 53.88 20.44 28.62
CA SER A 37 53.32 21.52 27.81
C SER A 37 52.37 20.92 26.77
N ILE A 38 51.08 21.20 26.90
CA ILE A 38 50.11 20.99 25.83
C ILE A 38 50.71 21.66 24.58
N PRO A 39 50.95 20.93 23.48
CA PRO A 39 51.60 21.50 22.31
C PRO A 39 50.76 22.65 21.77
N GLU A 40 51.39 23.80 21.53
CA GLU A 40 50.69 24.99 21.04
C GLU A 40 49.91 24.65 19.75
N PRO A 41 48.64 25.07 19.63
CA PRO A 41 47.83 24.77 18.46
C PRO A 41 48.49 25.38 17.21
N GLU A 42 48.88 24.53 16.26
CA GLU A 42 49.65 24.93 15.09
C GLU A 42 49.04 26.14 14.36
N PRO A 43 49.86 27.10 13.89
CA PRO A 43 49.36 28.30 13.24
C PRO A 43 48.56 27.97 11.97
N TRP A 44 47.42 28.65 11.81
CA TRP A 44 46.45 28.39 10.74
C TRP A 44 46.94 28.87 9.35
N THR A 45 47.83 28.10 8.72
CA THR A 45 48.44 28.44 7.43
C THR A 45 47.50 28.23 6.23
N PRO A 46 47.79 28.82 5.04
CA PRO A 46 47.03 28.56 3.82
C PRO A 46 47.11 27.09 3.35
N GLU A 47 48.13 26.36 3.80
CA GLU A 47 48.34 24.94 3.54
C GLU A 47 47.47 24.08 4.45
N ARG A 48 47.43 24.36 5.77
CA ARG A 48 46.44 23.75 6.68
C ARG A 48 45.00 24.00 6.22
N VAL A 49 44.70 25.19 5.67
CA VAL A 49 43.38 25.46 5.02
C VAL A 49 43.11 24.50 3.85
N LEU A 50 44.10 24.19 3.01
CA LEU A 50 43.92 23.25 1.89
C LEU A 50 43.74 21.81 2.38
N GLU A 51 44.51 21.38 3.38
CA GLU A 51 44.38 20.05 4.00
C GLU A 51 42.99 19.86 4.62
N TRP A 52 42.53 20.80 5.45
CA TRP A 52 41.19 20.74 6.05
C TRP A 52 40.07 20.76 5.00
N ASN A 53 40.23 21.56 3.93
CA ASN A 53 39.27 21.51 2.81
C ASN A 53 39.31 20.17 2.07
N ALA A 54 40.48 19.55 1.89
CA ALA A 54 40.62 18.23 1.27
C ALA A 54 40.04 17.10 2.15
N TYR A 55 40.19 17.22 3.48
CA TYR A 55 39.56 16.35 4.48
C TYR A 55 38.03 16.42 4.38
N TYR A 56 37.44 17.62 4.46
CA TYR A 56 35.99 17.79 4.29
C TYR A 56 35.49 17.43 2.87
N ASP A 57 36.28 17.64 1.81
CA ASP A 57 35.97 17.17 0.44
C ASP A 57 35.77 15.64 0.41
N ILE A 58 36.48 14.86 1.24
CA ILE A 58 36.29 13.40 1.36
C ILE A 58 34.96 13.07 2.05
N TYR A 59 34.59 13.77 3.12
CA TYR A 59 33.30 13.53 3.78
C TYR A 59 32.11 13.88 2.87
N VAL A 60 32.16 14.98 2.11
CA VAL A 60 31.10 15.31 1.15
C VAL A 60 31.10 14.31 -0.02
N MET A 61 32.25 13.80 -0.47
CA MET A 61 32.31 12.71 -1.45
C MET A 61 31.64 11.43 -0.92
N LEU A 62 31.92 11.03 0.32
CA LEU A 62 31.31 9.85 0.94
C LEU A 62 29.80 10.04 1.16
N ALA A 63 29.36 11.22 1.59
CA ALA A 63 27.95 11.55 1.71
C ALA A 63 27.21 11.55 0.35
N ALA A 64 27.85 12.02 -0.73
CA ALA A 64 27.29 11.95 -2.08
C ALA A 64 27.19 10.50 -2.61
N LEU A 65 28.16 9.64 -2.29
CA LEU A 65 28.10 8.20 -2.61
C LEU A 65 27.00 7.48 -1.81
N LEU A 66 26.88 7.78 -0.51
CA LEU A 66 25.81 7.24 0.35
C LEU A 66 24.43 7.71 -0.13
N LEU A 67 24.29 8.98 -0.50
CA LEU A 67 23.03 9.52 -1.04
C LEU A 67 22.68 8.90 -2.40
N ALA A 68 23.67 8.63 -3.26
CA ALA A 68 23.46 7.90 -4.51
C ALA A 68 23.08 6.43 -4.30
N PHE A 69 23.62 5.77 -3.26
CA PHE A 69 23.19 4.43 -2.85
C PHE A 69 21.74 4.45 -2.36
N VAL A 70 21.43 5.30 -1.38
CA VAL A 70 20.10 5.36 -0.73
C VAL A 70 19.01 5.81 -1.70
N GLY A 71 19.30 6.78 -2.58
CA GLY A 71 18.39 7.19 -3.66
C GLY A 71 18.20 6.14 -4.77
N SER A 72 19.00 5.08 -4.78
CA SER A 72 18.93 3.98 -5.75
C SER A 72 18.51 2.63 -5.14
N ALA A 73 18.52 2.50 -3.81
CA ALA A 73 18.08 1.33 -3.06
C ALA A 73 16.57 1.42 -2.78
N VAL A 74 15.79 1.26 -3.85
CA VAL A 74 14.35 1.54 -3.89
C VAL A 74 13.58 0.23 -4.12
N ARG A 75 12.44 0.04 -3.45
CA ARG A 75 11.56 -1.11 -3.65
C ARG A 75 11.05 -1.14 -5.10
N VAL A 76 10.94 -2.32 -5.69
CA VAL A 76 10.34 -2.47 -7.04
C VAL A 76 8.84 -2.29 -6.92
N ASP A 77 8.29 -1.32 -7.66
CA ASP A 77 6.88 -0.92 -7.67
C ASP A 77 6.17 -1.34 -8.97
N ALA A 78 4.84 -1.23 -9.00
CA ALA A 78 3.99 -1.57 -10.17
C ALA A 78 4.48 -0.94 -11.51
N LYS A 79 5.10 0.24 -11.42
CA LYS A 79 5.57 1.05 -12.56
C LYS A 79 6.80 0.46 -13.25
N ASN A 80 7.49 -0.49 -12.62
CA ASN A 80 8.72 -1.13 -13.10
C ASN A 80 8.55 -2.64 -13.39
N SER A 81 7.35 -3.03 -13.80
CA SER A 81 6.95 -4.42 -14.12
C SER A 81 7.81 -5.12 -15.18
N ALA A 82 8.47 -4.39 -16.08
CA ALA A 82 9.37 -4.95 -17.09
C ALA A 82 10.51 -5.84 -16.52
N LEU A 83 10.89 -5.66 -15.24
CA LEU A 83 11.82 -6.55 -14.53
C LEU A 83 11.43 -8.03 -14.66
N TRP A 84 10.14 -8.33 -14.53
CA TRP A 84 9.64 -9.70 -14.52
C TRP A 84 9.74 -10.36 -15.91
N THR A 85 9.55 -9.56 -16.97
CA THR A 85 9.80 -9.97 -18.36
C THR A 85 11.29 -10.16 -18.62
N HIS A 86 12.17 -9.27 -18.14
CA HIS A 86 13.63 -9.45 -18.24
C HIS A 86 14.12 -10.72 -17.52
N LEU A 87 13.62 -11.02 -16.32
CA LEU A 87 13.98 -12.24 -15.60
C LEU A 87 13.51 -13.49 -16.34
N LYS A 88 12.31 -13.46 -16.95
CA LYS A 88 11.77 -14.60 -17.70
C LYS A 88 12.50 -14.83 -19.02
N ALA A 89 12.87 -13.77 -19.71
CA ALA A 89 13.72 -13.84 -20.89
C ALA A 89 15.10 -14.40 -20.55
N GLY A 90 15.70 -13.98 -19.43
CA GLY A 90 16.93 -14.58 -18.90
C GLY A 90 16.81 -16.08 -18.57
N GLU A 91 15.68 -16.54 -18.05
CA GLU A 91 15.42 -17.99 -17.87
C GLU A 91 15.40 -18.73 -19.21
N LEU A 92 14.78 -18.12 -20.24
CA LEU A 92 14.69 -18.70 -21.58
C LEU A 92 16.07 -18.74 -22.28
N ILE A 93 16.84 -17.65 -22.22
CA ILE A 93 18.21 -17.57 -22.75
C ILE A 93 19.10 -18.64 -22.10
N ALA A 94 18.96 -18.86 -20.79
CA ALA A 94 19.69 -19.89 -20.06
C ALA A 94 19.27 -21.33 -20.42
N ALA A 95 18.03 -21.53 -20.90
CA ALA A 95 17.51 -22.83 -21.32
C ALA A 95 17.79 -23.16 -22.79
N GLU A 96 17.70 -22.17 -23.68
CA GLU A 96 17.92 -22.33 -25.13
C GLU A 96 19.40 -22.12 -25.55
N GLY A 97 20.18 -21.42 -24.74
CA GLY A 97 21.59 -21.10 -25.01
C GLY A 97 21.82 -19.91 -25.95
N SER A 98 20.75 -19.22 -26.37
CA SER A 98 20.81 -18.04 -27.24
C SER A 98 19.60 -17.11 -27.03
N PRO A 99 19.68 -15.80 -27.36
CA PRO A 99 18.54 -14.91 -27.36
C PRO A 99 17.45 -15.32 -28.36
N ALA A 100 16.18 -15.19 -27.96
CA ALA A 100 15.04 -15.54 -28.80
C ALA A 100 14.93 -14.59 -30.01
N LEU A 101 14.93 -15.15 -31.22
CA LEU A 101 14.95 -14.39 -32.48
C LEU A 101 13.57 -13.87 -32.94
N GLY A 102 12.52 -14.12 -32.16
CA GLY A 102 11.13 -13.88 -32.52
C GLY A 102 10.22 -13.82 -31.29
N ASN A 103 8.97 -13.42 -31.49
CA ASN A 103 8.04 -13.12 -30.42
C ASN A 103 7.42 -14.36 -29.75
N VAL A 104 8.15 -14.93 -28.78
CA VAL A 104 7.71 -16.11 -28.04
C VAL A 104 6.57 -15.85 -27.04
N PHE A 105 6.54 -14.66 -26.40
CA PHE A 105 5.71 -14.42 -25.21
C PHE A 105 4.24 -14.04 -25.46
N SER A 106 3.92 -13.39 -26.59
CA SER A 106 2.55 -12.95 -26.90
C SER A 106 1.93 -13.70 -28.08
N TYR A 107 0.60 -13.67 -28.18
CA TYR A 107 -0.17 -14.38 -29.22
C TYR A 107 -0.72 -13.45 -30.32
N SER A 108 -0.61 -12.14 -30.14
CA SER A 108 -1.17 -11.09 -31.01
C SER A 108 -0.41 -10.95 -32.32
N GLU A 109 0.92 -10.87 -32.24
CA GLU A 109 1.85 -10.75 -33.37
C GLU A 109 2.96 -11.81 -33.23
N PRO A 110 2.65 -13.12 -33.31
CA PRO A 110 3.59 -14.20 -32.97
C PRO A 110 4.79 -14.27 -33.93
N ASP A 111 4.60 -13.88 -35.19
CA ASP A 111 5.65 -13.83 -36.21
C ASP A 111 6.50 -12.54 -36.14
N ALA A 112 6.25 -11.65 -35.17
CA ALA A 112 7.02 -10.42 -35.02
C ALA A 112 8.49 -10.72 -34.66
N PRO A 113 9.46 -10.12 -35.36
CA PRO A 113 10.88 -10.27 -35.02
C PRO A 113 11.16 -9.51 -33.71
N TRP A 114 11.62 -10.22 -32.69
CA TRP A 114 12.12 -9.60 -31.47
C TRP A 114 13.63 -9.37 -31.64
N VAL A 115 14.10 -8.18 -31.27
CA VAL A 115 15.52 -7.81 -31.26
C VAL A 115 15.90 -7.54 -29.82
N ASP A 116 16.39 -8.57 -29.14
CA ASP A 116 16.84 -8.46 -27.76
C ASP A 116 18.26 -7.83 -27.72
N VAL A 117 18.31 -6.54 -27.44
CA VAL A 117 19.56 -5.79 -27.28
C VAL A 117 20.22 -6.06 -25.93
N SER A 118 19.42 -6.42 -24.92
CA SER A 118 19.79 -6.44 -23.50
C SER A 118 20.03 -7.86 -22.95
N TRP A 119 20.05 -8.87 -23.82
CA TRP A 119 20.19 -10.30 -23.49
C TRP A 119 21.25 -10.62 -22.42
N LEU A 120 22.37 -9.90 -22.38
CA LEU A 120 23.44 -10.14 -21.40
C LEU A 120 23.04 -9.64 -20.00
N PHE A 121 22.29 -8.54 -19.91
CA PHE A 121 21.65 -8.11 -18.66
C PHE A 121 20.62 -9.16 -18.21
N GLU A 122 19.72 -9.56 -19.10
CA GLU A 122 18.62 -10.49 -18.77
C GLU A 122 19.14 -11.84 -18.27
N TRP A 123 20.05 -12.46 -19.03
CA TRP A 123 20.71 -13.71 -18.65
C TRP A 123 21.47 -13.60 -17.31
N SER A 124 22.28 -12.54 -17.12
CA SER A 124 23.09 -12.39 -15.90
C SER A 124 22.24 -12.10 -14.65
N HIS A 125 21.17 -11.32 -14.77
CA HIS A 125 20.31 -10.97 -13.64
C HIS A 125 19.36 -12.14 -13.29
N SER A 126 18.86 -12.88 -14.27
CA SER A 126 18.11 -14.11 -14.04
C SER A 126 18.98 -15.20 -13.40
N ALA A 127 20.23 -15.38 -13.88
CA ALA A 127 21.19 -16.28 -13.27
C ALA A 127 21.53 -15.90 -11.81
N LEU A 128 21.70 -14.62 -11.50
CA LEU A 128 21.95 -14.15 -10.13
C LEU A 128 20.73 -14.32 -9.22
N TYR A 129 19.53 -13.92 -9.67
CA TYR A 129 18.29 -14.10 -8.92
C TYR A 129 18.06 -15.58 -8.58
N ARG A 130 18.24 -16.48 -9.54
CA ARG A 130 18.14 -17.93 -9.31
C ARG A 130 19.25 -18.45 -8.40
N LEU A 131 20.50 -18.01 -8.58
CA LEU A 131 21.61 -18.40 -7.69
C LEU A 131 21.30 -18.03 -6.22
N VAL A 132 20.72 -16.85 -5.97
CA VAL A 132 20.33 -16.43 -4.63
C VAL A 132 19.13 -17.24 -4.12
N ARG A 133 18.01 -17.24 -4.86
CA ARG A 133 16.76 -17.90 -4.47
C ARG A 133 16.94 -19.40 -4.24
N ASP A 134 17.59 -20.08 -5.18
CA ASP A 134 17.77 -21.55 -5.17
C ASP A 134 18.81 -22.00 -4.09
N ASN A 135 19.44 -21.05 -3.36
CA ASN A 135 20.30 -21.31 -2.19
C ASN A 135 19.67 -20.90 -0.84
N VAL A 136 18.44 -20.34 -0.81
CA VAL A 136 17.76 -20.06 0.46
C VAL A 136 17.27 -21.38 1.07
N PRO A 137 17.56 -21.67 2.37
CA PRO A 137 17.08 -22.88 3.02
C PRO A 137 15.55 -22.94 3.04
N VAL A 138 14.99 -24.10 2.69
CA VAL A 138 13.54 -24.36 2.74
C VAL A 138 13.24 -25.16 4.00
N ASP A 139 12.35 -24.65 4.86
CA ASP A 139 11.86 -25.41 6.01
C ASP A 139 10.95 -26.55 5.52
N PRO A 140 11.15 -27.80 5.98
CA PRO A 140 10.30 -28.93 5.57
C PRO A 140 8.85 -28.85 6.09
N THR A 141 8.53 -27.94 7.02
CA THR A 141 7.18 -27.76 7.59
C THR A 141 6.32 -26.75 6.83
N ASP A 142 6.91 -25.68 6.28
CA ASP A 142 6.25 -24.76 5.34
C ASP A 142 7.18 -24.38 4.17
N PRO A 143 7.14 -25.15 3.07
CA PRO A 143 7.90 -24.81 1.86
C PRO A 143 7.42 -23.52 1.17
N THR A 144 6.17 -23.11 1.38
CA THR A 144 5.53 -21.99 0.70
C THR A 144 5.95 -20.63 1.23
N ALA A 145 5.96 -20.44 2.56
CA ALA A 145 6.45 -19.21 3.19
C ALA A 145 7.94 -18.97 2.89
N ASN A 146 8.73 -20.05 2.81
CA ASN A 146 10.14 -19.98 2.45
C ASN A 146 10.37 -19.60 0.98
N LEU A 147 9.53 -20.05 0.04
CA LEU A 147 9.62 -19.64 -1.36
C LEU A 147 9.33 -18.14 -1.55
N ALA A 148 8.30 -17.60 -0.87
CA ALA A 148 8.01 -16.17 -0.88
C ALA A 148 9.17 -15.34 -0.28
N SER A 149 9.76 -15.83 0.81
CA SER A 149 10.95 -15.24 1.44
C SER A 149 12.16 -15.28 0.49
N ALA A 150 12.37 -16.39 -0.23
CA ALA A 150 13.48 -16.56 -1.17
C ALA A 150 13.36 -15.64 -2.39
N ASP A 151 12.15 -15.43 -2.92
CA ASP A 151 11.90 -14.45 -3.99
C ASP A 151 12.23 -13.03 -3.53
N GLN A 152 11.80 -12.64 -2.32
CA GLN A 152 12.13 -11.32 -1.76
C GLN A 152 13.64 -11.11 -1.58
N ILE A 153 14.37 -12.11 -1.07
CA ILE A 153 15.83 -12.06 -0.94
C ILE A 153 16.51 -11.98 -2.33
N GLY A 154 16.02 -12.74 -3.31
CA GLY A 154 16.50 -12.71 -4.69
C GLY A 154 16.38 -11.32 -5.34
N ILE A 155 15.19 -10.71 -5.26
CA ILE A 155 14.96 -9.36 -5.78
C ILE A 155 15.72 -8.29 -4.97
N GLY A 156 15.80 -8.44 -3.65
CA GLY A 156 16.60 -7.58 -2.78
C GLY A 156 18.08 -7.54 -3.18
N CYS A 157 18.64 -8.69 -3.60
CA CYS A 157 20.00 -8.76 -4.14
C CYS A 157 20.15 -7.97 -5.45
N LEU A 158 19.17 -8.04 -6.35
CA LEU A 158 19.19 -7.27 -7.60
C LEU A 158 19.05 -5.75 -7.38
N ILE A 159 18.23 -5.33 -6.41
CA ILE A 159 18.13 -3.92 -5.98
C ILE A 159 19.48 -3.46 -5.42
N ALA A 160 20.10 -4.25 -4.54
CA ALA A 160 21.41 -3.94 -3.98
C ALA A 160 22.50 -3.83 -5.05
N LEU A 161 22.53 -4.75 -6.03
CA LEU A 161 23.43 -4.67 -7.18
C LEU A 161 23.19 -3.41 -8.01
N SER A 162 21.94 -3.06 -8.29
CA SER A 162 21.57 -1.87 -9.07
C SER A 162 21.96 -0.57 -8.35
N ALA A 163 21.80 -0.52 -7.02
CA ALA A 163 22.27 0.58 -6.19
C ALA A 163 23.80 0.67 -6.17
N LEU A 164 24.52 -0.45 -6.09
CA LEU A 164 25.98 -0.49 -6.20
C LEU A 164 26.49 -0.05 -7.59
N VAL A 165 25.76 -0.37 -8.67
CA VAL A 165 26.04 0.13 -10.03
C VAL A 165 25.85 1.65 -10.08
N ARG A 166 24.78 2.21 -9.50
CA ARG A 166 24.61 3.68 -9.38
C ARG A 166 25.71 4.33 -8.53
N VAL A 167 26.19 3.69 -7.47
CA VAL A 167 27.37 4.13 -6.70
C VAL A 167 28.65 4.10 -7.54
N ALA A 168 28.83 3.08 -8.40
CA ALA A 168 29.95 3.03 -9.34
C ALA A 168 29.87 4.18 -10.37
N THR A 169 28.68 4.49 -10.89
CA THR A 169 28.44 5.64 -11.79
C THR A 169 28.82 6.95 -11.10
N ALA A 170 28.38 7.14 -9.84
CA ALA A 170 28.75 8.29 -9.04
C ALA A 170 30.27 8.37 -8.78
N TRP A 171 30.92 7.25 -8.44
CA TRP A 171 32.37 7.18 -8.24
C TRP A 171 33.17 7.51 -9.51
N VAL A 172 32.69 7.10 -10.67
CA VAL A 172 33.27 7.43 -11.99
C VAL A 172 33.10 8.92 -12.29
N LEU A 173 31.92 9.50 -12.08
CA LEU A 173 31.66 10.93 -12.21
C LEU A 173 32.56 11.79 -11.29
N LEU A 174 32.79 11.34 -10.05
CA LEU A 174 33.73 11.95 -9.11
C LEU A 174 35.21 11.90 -9.57
N LYS A 175 35.54 11.15 -10.64
CA LYS A 175 36.86 11.21 -11.32
C LYS A 175 36.87 12.14 -12.54
N VAL A 176 35.73 12.69 -12.96
CA VAL A 176 35.61 13.69 -14.07
C VAL A 176 35.98 15.08 -13.54
N ARG A 177 37.21 15.20 -13.03
CA ARG A 177 37.75 16.44 -12.44
C ARG A 177 39.24 16.59 -12.73
N ARG A 178 39.71 17.83 -12.77
CA ARG A 178 41.13 18.17 -12.76
C ARG A 178 41.74 17.82 -11.37
N PRO A 179 43.03 17.40 -11.31
CA PRO A 179 43.73 17.23 -10.05
C PRO A 179 43.84 18.57 -9.30
N GLY A 180 43.83 18.51 -7.96
CA GLY A 180 43.74 19.68 -7.07
C GLY A 180 42.40 19.78 -6.34
N PRO A 181 42.10 20.93 -5.71
CA PRO A 181 40.86 21.16 -4.97
C PRO A 181 39.62 21.22 -5.87
N GLY A 182 38.44 20.99 -5.29
CA GLY A 182 37.16 21.04 -5.99
C GLY A 182 36.40 19.71 -6.07
N LEU A 183 36.77 18.71 -5.25
CA LEU A 183 35.98 17.48 -5.12
C LEU A 183 34.61 17.79 -4.46
N TRP A 184 34.53 18.79 -3.57
CA TRP A 184 33.26 19.34 -3.05
C TRP A 184 32.27 19.70 -4.18
N TRP A 185 32.71 20.44 -5.20
CA TRP A 185 31.86 20.81 -6.33
C TRP A 185 31.47 19.60 -7.17
N SER A 186 32.42 18.71 -7.48
CA SER A 186 32.14 17.46 -8.20
C SER A 186 31.12 16.57 -7.46
N ALA A 187 31.18 16.55 -6.12
CA ALA A 187 30.25 15.81 -5.28
C ALA A 187 28.84 16.43 -5.28
N ILE A 188 28.71 17.76 -5.28
CA ILE A 188 27.42 18.43 -5.47
C ILE A 188 26.82 18.07 -6.85
N CYS A 189 27.58 18.22 -7.93
CA CYS A 189 27.09 17.88 -9.27
C CYS A 189 26.68 16.40 -9.40
N THR A 190 27.42 15.49 -8.76
CA THR A 190 27.11 14.06 -8.74
C THR A 190 25.86 13.75 -7.90
N ALA A 191 25.70 14.38 -6.73
CA ALA A 191 24.55 14.21 -5.85
C ALA A 191 23.25 14.77 -6.45
N VAL A 192 23.31 15.89 -7.18
CA VAL A 192 22.15 16.43 -7.92
C VAL A 192 21.74 15.47 -9.05
N ALA A 193 22.70 14.84 -9.74
CA ALA A 193 22.42 13.93 -10.84
C ALA A 193 21.93 12.54 -10.42
N LEU A 194 22.46 11.96 -9.34
CA LEU A 194 22.25 10.56 -8.95
C LEU A 194 21.78 10.32 -7.50
N GLY A 195 21.76 11.37 -6.66
CA GLY A 195 21.46 11.28 -5.22
C GLY A 195 19.97 11.40 -4.93
N VAL A 196 19.56 12.54 -4.36
CA VAL A 196 18.14 12.88 -4.10
C VAL A 196 17.95 14.35 -4.45
N LEU A 197 16.87 14.67 -5.14
CA LEU A 197 16.56 16.03 -5.60
C LEU A 197 15.09 16.36 -5.29
N ILE A 198 14.78 17.65 -5.08
CA ILE A 198 13.40 18.14 -4.96
C ILE A 198 12.92 18.58 -6.35
N GLY A 199 11.74 18.12 -6.77
CA GLY A 199 11.18 18.40 -8.08
C GLY A 199 9.67 18.08 -8.15
N PRO A 200 9.07 18.04 -9.35
CA PRO A 200 7.65 17.74 -9.52
C PRO A 200 7.32 16.31 -9.06
N GLY A 201 6.45 16.19 -8.06
CA GLY A 201 5.83 14.92 -7.67
C GLY A 201 4.38 14.85 -8.16
N SER A 202 3.87 13.65 -8.36
CA SER A 202 2.43 13.44 -8.62
C SER A 202 1.60 13.97 -7.46
N GLY A 203 0.71 14.94 -7.71
CA GLY A 203 -0.15 15.54 -6.69
C GLY A 203 0.48 16.68 -5.88
N SER A 204 1.73 17.11 -6.15
CA SER A 204 2.37 18.20 -5.40
C SER A 204 3.58 18.84 -6.09
N PHE A 205 3.68 20.17 -5.98
CA PHE A 205 4.82 20.97 -6.48
C PHE A 205 6.17 20.56 -5.86
N VAL A 206 6.16 20.06 -4.62
CA VAL A 206 7.35 19.64 -3.87
C VAL A 206 7.28 18.13 -3.66
N GLY A 207 7.92 17.36 -4.54
CA GLY A 207 8.15 15.93 -4.40
C GLY A 207 9.64 15.62 -4.24
N PHE A 208 9.96 14.56 -3.49
CA PHE A 208 11.32 14.02 -3.44
C PHE A 208 11.52 13.03 -4.58
N ILE A 209 12.58 13.24 -5.35
CA ILE A 209 13.00 12.37 -6.46
C ILE A 209 14.24 11.59 -5.97
N PRO A 210 14.06 10.38 -5.39
CA PRO A 210 15.19 9.49 -5.13
C PRO A 210 15.83 9.10 -6.46
N GLY A 211 17.16 9.16 -6.53
CA GLY A 211 17.97 8.95 -7.72
C GLY A 211 18.33 10.24 -8.49
N GLY A 212 17.94 11.42 -8.00
CA GLY A 212 18.31 12.71 -8.58
C GLY A 212 17.71 12.95 -9.98
N ILE A 213 18.39 13.74 -10.83
CA ILE A 213 17.95 13.97 -12.22
C ILE A 213 17.81 12.66 -13.01
N ALA A 214 18.61 11.63 -12.72
CA ALA A 214 18.50 10.33 -13.37
C ALA A 214 17.22 9.55 -13.00
N GLY A 215 16.47 10.01 -12.00
CA GLY A 215 15.39 9.24 -11.39
C GLY A 215 15.90 7.99 -10.69
N SER A 216 14.98 7.28 -10.05
CA SER A 216 15.27 6.21 -9.08
C SER A 216 16.09 5.06 -9.65
N GLY A 217 16.82 4.37 -8.77
CA GLY A 217 17.51 3.13 -9.13
C GLY A 217 16.49 2.04 -9.41
N VAL A 218 16.35 1.67 -10.69
CA VAL A 218 15.53 0.54 -11.13
C VAL A 218 16.45 -0.61 -11.54
N VAL A 219 16.03 -1.83 -11.25
CA VAL A 219 16.66 -3.07 -11.76
C VAL A 219 16.33 -3.21 -13.25
N ALA A 220 17.08 -2.48 -14.10
CA ALA A 220 16.84 -2.38 -15.53
C ALA A 220 18.15 -2.18 -16.32
N PRO A 221 18.19 -2.55 -17.62
CA PRO A 221 19.32 -2.32 -18.52
C PRO A 221 19.91 -0.90 -18.46
N ALA A 222 19.04 0.11 -18.47
CA ALA A 222 19.43 1.53 -18.48
C ALA A 222 20.33 1.94 -17.30
N THR A 223 20.15 1.32 -16.12
CA THR A 223 21.00 1.58 -14.94
C THR A 223 22.46 1.20 -15.20
N TRP A 224 22.72 0.18 -16.02
CA TRP A 224 24.06 -0.18 -16.49
C TRP A 224 24.51 0.71 -17.66
N GLY A 225 23.61 1.07 -18.58
CA GLY A 225 23.88 2.06 -19.63
C GLY A 225 24.40 3.40 -19.08
N ALA A 226 23.82 3.88 -17.98
CA ALA A 226 24.28 5.07 -17.27
C ALA A 226 25.72 4.96 -16.73
N LEU A 227 26.13 3.78 -16.23
CA LEU A 227 27.51 3.51 -15.82
C LEU A 227 28.47 3.55 -17.02
N LEU A 228 28.08 2.94 -18.14
CA LEU A 228 28.91 2.89 -19.35
C LEU A 228 29.07 4.29 -19.97
N LEU A 229 28.01 5.10 -19.99
CA LEU A 229 28.06 6.52 -20.37
C LEU A 229 28.95 7.36 -19.42
N ALA A 230 28.95 7.09 -18.11
CA ALA A 230 29.84 7.78 -17.19
C ALA A 230 31.32 7.43 -17.45
N ILE A 231 31.60 6.16 -17.81
CA ILE A 231 32.94 5.71 -18.20
C ILE A 231 33.37 6.37 -19.53
N GLU A 232 32.46 6.49 -20.51
CA GLU A 232 32.68 7.27 -21.74
C GLU A 232 33.06 8.72 -21.40
N MET A 233 32.24 9.42 -20.62
CA MET A 233 32.49 10.82 -20.25
C MET A 233 33.82 11.01 -19.51
N LEU A 234 34.24 10.04 -18.68
CA LEU A 234 35.55 10.02 -18.04
C LEU A 234 36.70 9.80 -19.04
N ILE A 235 36.51 8.95 -20.05
CA ILE A 235 37.49 8.72 -21.12
C ILE A 235 37.62 9.97 -22.01
N LEU A 236 36.50 10.59 -22.41
CA LEU A 236 36.47 11.84 -23.16
C LEU A 236 37.16 12.99 -22.39
N HIS A 237 36.85 13.16 -21.11
CA HIS A 237 37.51 14.13 -20.25
C HIS A 237 39.02 13.91 -20.16
N ARG A 238 39.48 12.65 -20.05
CA ARG A 238 40.91 12.31 -20.04
C ARG A 238 41.59 12.57 -21.38
N ALA A 239 40.95 12.22 -22.50
CA ALA A 239 41.50 12.31 -23.84
C ALA A 239 41.58 13.74 -24.38
N PHE A 240 40.50 14.52 -24.21
CA PHE A 240 40.40 15.89 -24.73
C PHE A 240 40.78 16.94 -23.67
N GLY A 241 40.47 16.71 -22.39
CA GLY A 241 40.73 17.68 -21.31
C GLY A 241 42.05 17.49 -20.55
N GLN A 242 42.63 16.27 -20.50
CA GLN A 242 43.84 15.98 -19.70
C GLN A 242 45.06 15.50 -20.53
N GLY A 243 45.03 15.64 -21.86
CA GLY A 243 46.17 15.24 -22.71
C GLY A 243 46.41 13.73 -22.82
N ARG A 244 45.50 12.87 -22.34
CA ARG A 244 45.70 11.41 -22.28
C ARG A 244 45.14 10.69 -23.50
N GLY A 245 45.48 11.14 -24.71
CA GLY A 245 44.80 10.72 -25.95
C GLY A 245 44.73 9.20 -26.22
N ARG A 246 45.67 8.40 -25.68
CA ARG A 246 45.60 6.91 -25.74
C ARG A 246 44.38 6.31 -25.04
N THR A 247 43.70 7.02 -24.14
CA THR A 247 42.52 6.51 -23.43
C THR A 247 41.31 6.30 -24.35
N LEU A 248 41.23 6.97 -25.50
CA LEU A 248 40.13 6.82 -26.46
C LEU A 248 39.95 5.37 -26.94
N TYR A 249 41.02 4.60 -27.09
CA TYR A 249 40.92 3.20 -27.53
C TYR A 249 40.15 2.31 -26.53
N GLY A 250 39.99 2.74 -25.28
CA GLY A 250 39.14 2.08 -24.29
C GLY A 250 37.63 2.18 -24.60
N LEU A 251 37.21 3.08 -25.49
CA LEU A 251 35.82 3.16 -25.95
C LEU A 251 35.42 1.96 -26.82
N VAL A 252 36.35 1.39 -27.60
CA VAL A 252 36.03 0.28 -28.52
C VAL A 252 35.50 -0.96 -27.77
N PRO A 253 36.17 -1.51 -26.73
CA PRO A 253 35.61 -2.59 -25.92
C PRO A 253 34.42 -2.14 -25.04
N LEU A 254 34.33 -0.85 -24.68
CA LEU A 254 33.19 -0.31 -23.93
C LEU A 254 31.90 -0.41 -24.77
N PHE A 255 31.92 0.02 -26.04
CA PHE A 255 30.78 -0.07 -26.94
C PHE A 255 30.45 -1.51 -27.36
N ALA A 256 31.45 -2.38 -27.50
CA ALA A 256 31.23 -3.82 -27.70
C ALA A 256 30.43 -4.45 -26.54
N LEU A 257 30.72 -4.07 -25.29
CA LEU A 257 29.96 -4.51 -24.12
C LEU A 257 28.57 -3.84 -24.07
N TRP A 258 28.51 -2.52 -24.24
CA TRP A 258 27.28 -1.73 -24.10
C TRP A 258 26.16 -2.20 -25.04
N ALA A 259 26.49 -2.45 -26.30
CA ALA A 259 25.54 -2.93 -27.30
C ALA A 259 24.98 -4.35 -27.03
N ASN A 260 25.43 -5.04 -25.98
CA ASN A 260 24.90 -6.32 -25.50
C ASN A 260 24.16 -6.22 -24.16
N VAL A 261 24.22 -5.05 -23.51
CA VAL A 261 23.69 -4.83 -22.15
C VAL A 261 22.46 -3.92 -22.17
N ASP A 262 22.45 -2.88 -23.00
CA ASP A 262 21.42 -1.82 -22.96
C ASP A 262 21.36 -1.02 -24.27
N ASP A 263 20.18 -0.56 -24.67
CA ASP A 263 19.96 0.12 -25.97
C ASP A 263 20.48 1.57 -26.02
N SER A 264 20.79 2.18 -24.87
CA SER A 264 21.40 3.52 -24.80
C SER A 264 22.81 3.60 -25.38
N PHE A 265 23.40 2.49 -25.86
CA PHE A 265 24.65 2.51 -26.64
C PHE A 265 24.55 3.46 -27.84
N LEU A 266 23.36 3.60 -28.44
CA LEU A 266 23.12 4.56 -29.53
C LEU A 266 23.21 6.02 -29.04
N MET A 267 22.81 6.29 -27.80
CA MET A 267 22.97 7.60 -27.17
C MET A 267 24.44 7.88 -26.85
N GLY A 268 25.19 6.88 -26.37
CA GLY A 268 26.65 6.96 -26.24
C GLY A 268 27.32 7.30 -27.57
N LEU A 269 26.99 6.61 -28.66
CA LEU A 269 27.52 6.92 -30.00
C LEU A 269 27.16 8.35 -30.47
N MET A 270 25.98 8.86 -30.11
CA MET A 270 25.59 10.25 -30.39
C MET A 270 26.42 11.25 -29.58
N ILE A 271 26.66 10.97 -28.29
CA ILE A 271 27.49 11.79 -27.39
C ILE A 271 28.95 11.79 -27.84
N LEU A 272 29.51 10.62 -28.20
CA LEU A 272 30.84 10.49 -28.79
C LEU A 272 30.95 11.29 -30.09
N ALA A 273 29.99 11.16 -31.01
CA ALA A 273 29.97 11.91 -32.25
C ALA A 273 29.91 13.43 -32.01
N ALA A 274 29.06 13.89 -31.09
CA ALA A 274 28.98 15.29 -30.68
C ALA A 274 30.31 15.80 -30.08
N ALA A 275 30.98 15.00 -29.25
CA ALA A 275 32.28 15.31 -28.67
C ALA A 275 33.39 15.37 -29.74
N VAL A 276 33.38 14.47 -30.73
CA VAL A 276 34.35 14.43 -31.84
C VAL A 276 34.14 15.59 -32.82
N VAL A 277 32.90 15.94 -33.15
CA VAL A 277 32.57 17.15 -33.93
C VAL A 277 32.97 18.40 -33.17
N GLY A 278 32.69 18.47 -31.87
CA GLY A 278 33.15 19.57 -31.03
C GLY A 278 34.67 19.69 -30.96
N ARG A 279 35.39 18.55 -30.90
CA ARG A 279 36.86 18.50 -30.94
C ARG A 279 37.43 19.00 -32.28
N LEU A 280 36.71 18.77 -33.39
CA LEU A 280 37.05 19.30 -34.72
C LEU A 280 36.87 20.82 -34.77
N ILE A 281 35.78 21.36 -34.21
CA ILE A 281 35.52 22.81 -34.15
C ILE A 281 36.50 23.53 -33.20
N ASP A 282 36.84 22.94 -32.05
CA ASP A 282 37.85 23.46 -31.12
C ASP A 282 39.27 23.54 -31.72
N GLY A 283 39.52 22.83 -32.83
CA GLY A 283 40.70 22.97 -33.68
C GLY A 283 42.05 22.91 -32.96
N THR A 284 43.03 23.65 -33.49
CA THR A 284 44.34 23.90 -32.84
C THR A 284 44.27 24.92 -31.70
N ALA A 285 43.21 25.74 -31.62
CA ALA A 285 42.98 26.66 -30.50
C ALA A 285 42.85 25.92 -29.15
N SER A 286 42.46 24.65 -29.18
CA SER A 286 42.57 23.74 -28.02
C SER A 286 43.96 23.70 -27.38
N GLU A 287 45.06 23.87 -28.12
CA GLU A 287 46.41 23.84 -27.55
C GLU A 287 46.71 25.07 -26.69
N SER A 288 46.15 26.25 -27.01
CA SER A 288 46.29 27.46 -26.18
C SER A 288 45.25 27.55 -25.06
N LEU A 289 44.09 26.90 -25.20
CA LEU A 289 43.04 26.85 -24.16
C LEU A 289 43.31 25.83 -23.04
N VAL A 290 44.12 24.79 -23.31
CA VAL A 290 44.52 23.78 -22.31
C VAL A 290 45.71 24.25 -21.46
N LEU A 291 46.59 25.09 -22.02
CA LEU A 291 47.72 25.70 -21.30
C LEU A 291 47.22 26.76 -20.30
N SER A 292 47.70 26.67 -19.06
CA SER A 292 47.44 27.67 -18.02
C SER A 292 48.65 28.60 -17.88
N PRO A 293 48.51 29.94 -17.93
CA PRO A 293 49.62 30.90 -17.78
C PRO A 293 50.30 30.96 -16.38
N ALA A 294 50.25 29.87 -15.62
CA ALA A 294 50.69 29.79 -14.21
C ALA A 294 51.99 29.01 -14.01
N GLU A 295 52.55 28.40 -15.06
CA GLU A 295 53.81 27.62 -15.01
C GLU A 295 55.03 28.44 -15.50
N GLU A 296 54.84 29.68 -15.95
CA GLU A 296 55.94 30.57 -16.40
C GLU A 296 56.78 31.20 -15.26
N SER A 297 56.46 30.92 -13.99
CA SER A 297 57.12 31.55 -12.83
C SER A 297 57.80 30.57 -11.85
N SER A 298 58.20 29.38 -12.30
CA SER A 298 59.02 28.44 -11.52
C SER A 298 60.27 28.02 -12.30
N THR A 299 61.34 28.79 -12.12
CA THR A 299 62.69 28.43 -12.60
C THR A 299 63.26 27.30 -11.74
N SER A 300 63.00 26.06 -12.16
CA SER A 300 63.66 24.86 -11.63
C SER A 300 63.94 23.91 -12.78
N GLU A 301 65.21 23.80 -13.16
CA GLU A 301 65.67 22.83 -14.16
C GLU A 301 65.70 21.43 -13.53
N ASP A 302 64.63 20.63 -13.69
CA ASP A 302 64.80 19.18 -13.82
C ASP A 302 63.59 18.42 -14.40
N THR A 303 63.87 17.27 -15.01
CA THR A 303 62.96 16.27 -15.60
C THR A 303 62.07 16.70 -16.80
N ASP A 304 62.36 16.13 -17.96
CA ASP A 304 61.55 16.20 -19.20
C ASP A 304 60.25 15.36 -19.12
N ALA A 305 59.37 15.72 -18.18
CA ALA A 305 58.17 14.93 -17.84
C ALA A 305 57.00 15.01 -18.86
N GLY A 306 57.31 15.36 -20.12
CA GLY A 306 56.45 15.17 -21.30
C GLY A 306 55.19 16.04 -21.38
N ARG A 307 55.24 17.12 -22.17
CA ARG A 307 54.07 17.93 -22.58
C ARG A 307 52.96 17.07 -23.22
N ARG A 308 51.92 16.75 -22.45
CA ARG A 308 50.82 15.85 -22.87
C ARG A 308 49.82 16.54 -23.78
N ARG A 309 49.98 16.38 -25.10
CA ARG A 309 49.04 16.92 -26.10
C ARG A 309 47.65 16.24 -26.04
N PRO A 310 46.54 16.98 -26.19
CA PRO A 310 45.20 16.39 -26.32
C PRO A 310 45.10 15.51 -27.57
N ALA A 311 44.13 14.59 -27.58
CA ALA A 311 43.96 13.66 -28.71
C ALA A 311 43.78 14.40 -30.05
N ALA A 312 44.43 13.86 -31.09
CA ALA A 312 44.29 14.32 -32.47
C ALA A 312 42.93 13.91 -33.04
N THR A 313 42.30 14.80 -33.81
CA THR A 313 40.95 14.61 -34.35
C THR A 313 40.84 13.40 -35.28
N SER A 314 41.90 13.04 -36.00
CA SER A 314 41.97 11.83 -36.82
C SER A 314 41.88 10.53 -35.99
N ALA A 315 42.53 10.49 -34.83
CA ALA A 315 42.42 9.35 -33.90
C ALA A 315 41.02 9.28 -33.26
N ALA A 316 40.40 10.43 -32.98
CA ALA A 316 39.02 10.49 -32.48
C ALA A 316 38.00 10.00 -33.51
N LEU A 317 38.14 10.39 -34.78
CA LEU A 317 37.31 9.90 -35.90
C LEU A 317 37.50 8.39 -36.13
N LEU A 318 38.74 7.90 -36.09
CA LEU A 318 39.05 6.47 -36.20
C LEU A 318 38.43 5.67 -35.05
N VAL A 319 38.51 6.16 -33.81
CA VAL A 319 37.88 5.50 -32.66
C VAL A 319 36.35 5.52 -32.77
N LEU A 320 35.73 6.62 -33.21
CA LEU A 320 34.28 6.66 -33.46
C LEU A 320 33.87 5.59 -34.49
N GLY A 321 34.60 5.46 -35.60
CA GLY A 321 34.36 4.40 -36.59
C GLY A 321 34.53 2.98 -36.02
N LEU A 322 35.56 2.76 -35.20
CA LEU A 322 35.75 1.47 -34.51
C LEU A 322 34.65 1.18 -33.47
N CYS A 323 34.12 2.18 -32.77
CA CYS A 323 33.01 2.00 -31.84
C CYS A 323 31.72 1.62 -32.58
N VAL A 324 31.45 2.22 -33.74
CA VAL A 324 30.31 1.84 -34.58
C VAL A 324 30.42 0.40 -35.08
N LEU A 325 31.62 -0.05 -35.46
CA LEU A 325 31.88 -1.45 -35.83
C LEU A 325 31.82 -2.39 -34.61
N ALA A 326 32.22 -1.94 -33.42
CA ALA A 326 32.22 -2.75 -32.20
C ALA A 326 30.81 -3.16 -31.73
N CYS A 327 29.79 -2.31 -31.92
CA CYS A 327 28.41 -2.66 -31.58
C CYS A 327 27.84 -3.81 -32.43
N LEU A 328 28.44 -4.11 -33.60
CA LEU A 328 28.04 -5.24 -34.44
C LEU A 328 28.40 -6.62 -33.84
N VAL A 329 29.07 -6.64 -32.69
CA VAL A 329 29.29 -7.85 -31.86
C VAL A 329 28.00 -8.35 -31.21
N ASN A 330 26.95 -7.52 -31.11
CA ASN A 330 25.63 -7.98 -30.65
C ASN A 330 25.08 -9.10 -31.58
N PRO A 331 24.44 -10.17 -31.06
CA PRO A 331 23.89 -11.28 -31.86
C PRO A 331 22.96 -10.86 -33.00
N PHE A 332 22.22 -9.77 -32.83
CA PHE A 332 21.31 -9.20 -33.83
C PHE A 332 22.00 -8.23 -34.82
N THR A 333 23.30 -7.96 -34.61
CA THR A 333 24.19 -7.15 -35.46
C THR A 333 23.61 -5.76 -35.79
N TYR A 334 23.38 -5.44 -37.07
CA TYR A 334 22.82 -4.16 -37.50
C TYR A 334 21.37 -3.94 -37.04
N LYS A 335 20.63 -4.99 -36.67
CA LYS A 335 19.25 -4.85 -36.17
C LYS A 335 19.20 -4.18 -34.79
N ALA A 336 20.24 -4.32 -33.97
CA ALA A 336 20.33 -3.64 -32.68
C ALA A 336 20.30 -2.10 -32.82
N TYR A 337 20.91 -1.57 -33.89
CA TYR A 337 20.80 -0.14 -34.25
C TYR A 337 19.38 0.28 -34.63
N LEU A 338 18.64 -0.59 -35.33
CA LEU A 338 17.25 -0.32 -35.73
C LEU A 338 16.30 -0.38 -34.52
N ALA A 339 16.55 -1.28 -33.57
CA ALA A 339 15.85 -1.36 -32.29
C ALA A 339 16.06 -0.08 -31.46
N ALA A 340 17.31 0.26 -31.14
CA ALA A 340 17.67 1.45 -30.37
C ALA A 340 17.26 2.77 -31.06
N GLY A 341 17.25 2.79 -32.40
CA GLY A 341 16.78 3.92 -33.19
C GLY A 341 15.25 4.06 -33.29
N SER A 342 14.48 3.03 -32.93
CA SER A 342 13.03 3.00 -33.17
C SER A 342 12.21 4.13 -32.50
N PRO A 343 12.53 4.63 -31.28
CA PRO A 343 11.78 5.74 -30.68
C PRO A 343 11.90 7.05 -31.47
N PHE A 344 13.04 7.28 -32.12
CA PHE A 344 13.31 8.49 -32.92
C PHE A 344 12.44 8.54 -34.19
N GLY A 345 12.14 7.39 -34.80
CA GLY A 345 11.19 7.32 -35.91
C GLY A 345 9.75 7.63 -35.50
N ARG A 346 9.35 7.31 -34.27
CA ARG A 346 7.96 7.48 -33.78
C ARG A 346 7.56 8.95 -33.68
N ILE A 347 8.42 9.83 -33.15
CA ILE A 347 8.13 11.28 -33.01
C ILE A 347 7.72 11.92 -34.35
N PHE A 348 8.45 11.66 -35.44
CA PHE A 348 8.17 12.24 -36.75
C PHE A 348 6.93 11.61 -37.44
N SER A 349 6.37 10.52 -36.90
CA SER A 349 5.18 9.84 -37.44
C SER A 349 3.83 10.41 -36.96
N GLY A 350 3.84 11.44 -36.11
CA GLY A 350 2.65 12.13 -35.62
C GLY A 350 1.70 11.22 -34.82
N SER A 351 2.21 10.22 -34.11
CA SER A 351 1.39 9.22 -33.42
C SER A 351 0.67 9.77 -32.20
N GLU A 352 -0.66 9.60 -32.17
CA GLU A 352 -1.52 9.88 -31.01
C GLU A 352 -1.23 8.94 -29.82
N VAL A 353 -0.67 7.75 -30.09
CA VAL A 353 -0.13 6.85 -29.07
C VAL A 353 1.34 7.19 -28.84
N THR A 354 1.72 7.34 -27.58
CA THR A 354 3.07 7.71 -27.14
C THR A 354 3.29 7.08 -25.76
N ARG A 355 4.35 6.30 -25.56
CA ARG A 355 4.68 5.73 -24.23
C ARG A 355 5.12 6.82 -23.26
N VAL A 356 5.04 6.59 -21.95
CA VAL A 356 5.40 7.61 -20.93
C VAL A 356 6.85 8.09 -21.07
N GLY A 357 7.79 7.18 -21.34
CA GLY A 357 9.20 7.54 -21.63
C GLY A 357 9.41 8.27 -22.97
N GLU A 358 8.46 8.18 -23.90
CA GLU A 358 8.47 8.83 -25.22
C GLU A 358 7.76 10.21 -25.21
N ILE A 359 7.28 10.68 -24.06
CA ILE A 359 6.69 12.02 -23.93
C ILE A 359 7.80 13.08 -24.07
N SER A 360 7.52 14.15 -24.83
CA SER A 360 8.32 15.38 -24.82
C SER A 360 7.75 16.40 -23.82
N PHE A 361 8.65 17.10 -23.10
CA PHE A 361 8.33 18.24 -22.22
C PHE A 361 7.59 19.40 -22.91
N PHE A 362 7.58 19.43 -24.25
CA PHE A 362 6.96 20.46 -25.09
C PHE A 362 5.81 19.92 -25.97
N GLY A 363 5.53 18.61 -25.92
CA GLY A 363 4.44 17.98 -26.67
C GLY A 363 3.05 18.30 -26.10
N SER A 364 1.99 18.02 -26.86
CA SER A 364 0.61 18.14 -26.38
C SER A 364 0.23 17.02 -25.39
N GLN A 365 0.89 15.87 -25.46
CA GLN A 365 0.57 14.66 -24.69
C GLN A 365 0.81 14.81 -23.19
N ILE A 366 1.86 15.55 -22.78
CA ILE A 366 2.17 15.80 -21.36
C ILE A 366 0.99 16.51 -20.64
N ARG A 367 0.23 17.34 -21.36
CA ARG A 367 -0.98 18.02 -20.87
C ARG A 367 -2.18 17.10 -20.74
N LYS A 368 -2.29 16.05 -21.58
CA LYS A 368 -3.35 15.05 -21.46
C LYS A 368 -3.14 14.15 -20.24
N ILE A 369 -1.87 13.77 -19.98
CA ILE A 369 -1.49 12.80 -18.95
C ILE A 369 -1.40 13.47 -17.56
N TYR A 370 -0.59 14.52 -17.42
CA TYR A 370 -0.37 15.21 -16.13
C TYR A 370 -1.38 16.34 -15.87
N LYS A 371 -2.42 16.47 -16.71
CA LYS A 371 -3.52 17.45 -16.59
C LYS A 371 -3.04 18.87 -16.28
N ALA A 372 -3.15 19.32 -15.04
CA ALA A 372 -2.71 20.64 -14.60
C ALA A 372 -1.20 20.71 -14.32
N GLU A 373 -0.57 19.63 -13.85
CA GLU A 373 0.79 19.61 -13.30
C GLU A 373 1.90 19.65 -14.36
N TRP A 374 1.54 19.47 -15.64
CA TRP A 374 2.47 19.35 -16.78
C TRP A 374 3.55 20.43 -16.84
N TYR A 375 3.22 21.67 -16.45
CA TYR A 375 4.13 22.80 -16.55
C TYR A 375 5.27 22.73 -15.53
N TRP A 376 5.09 22.04 -14.39
CA TRP A 376 6.17 21.84 -13.41
C TRP A 376 7.27 20.94 -13.97
N PHE A 377 6.93 19.95 -14.78
CA PHE A 377 7.92 19.12 -15.51
C PHE A 377 8.71 19.97 -16.51
N THR A 378 8.04 20.82 -17.29
CA THR A 378 8.72 21.74 -18.23
C THR A 378 9.61 22.76 -17.49
N VAL A 379 9.14 23.30 -16.36
CA VAL A 379 9.93 24.22 -15.51
C VAL A 379 11.16 23.51 -14.94
N PHE A 380 11.02 22.28 -14.42
CA PHE A 380 12.13 21.48 -13.90
C PHE A 380 13.20 21.21 -14.97
N TYR A 381 12.78 20.78 -16.17
CA TYR A 381 13.67 20.62 -17.33
C TYR A 381 14.43 21.93 -17.64
N LEU A 382 13.70 23.05 -17.74
CA LEU A 382 14.30 24.35 -18.03
C LEU A 382 15.28 24.79 -16.93
N THR A 383 14.96 24.58 -15.65
CA THR A 383 15.86 24.90 -14.53
C THR A 383 17.15 24.08 -14.60
N MET A 384 17.06 22.76 -14.80
CA MET A 384 18.24 21.90 -14.89
C MET A 384 19.13 22.26 -16.09
N VAL A 385 18.55 22.52 -17.26
CA VAL A 385 19.31 22.91 -18.46
C VAL A 385 19.91 24.30 -18.30
N CYS A 386 19.20 25.28 -17.71
CA CYS A 386 19.74 26.60 -17.41
C CYS A 386 20.90 26.56 -16.41
N LEU A 387 20.86 25.67 -15.40
CA LEU A 387 22.00 25.46 -14.48
C LEU A 387 23.22 24.91 -15.24
N GLY A 388 23.02 23.95 -16.15
CA GLY A 388 24.09 23.42 -17.01
C GLY A 388 24.70 24.49 -17.92
N LEU A 389 23.85 25.24 -18.63
CA LEU A 389 24.26 26.39 -19.46
C LEU A 389 25.00 27.47 -18.66
N GLY A 390 24.59 27.72 -17.41
CA GLY A 390 25.26 28.62 -16.49
C GLY A 390 26.75 28.29 -16.30
N THR A 391 27.12 27.00 -16.25
CA THR A 391 28.53 26.58 -16.13
C THR A 391 29.37 26.92 -17.37
N PHE A 392 28.75 27.02 -18.56
CA PHE A 392 29.40 27.51 -19.78
C PHE A 392 29.50 29.04 -19.80
N LEU A 393 28.45 29.75 -19.38
CA LEU A 393 28.44 31.22 -19.30
C LEU A 393 29.54 31.74 -18.35
N LEU A 394 29.70 31.10 -17.19
CA LEU A 394 30.80 31.37 -16.25
C LEU A 394 32.20 31.16 -16.86
N ASN A 395 32.30 30.34 -17.92
CA ASN A 395 33.53 30.02 -18.63
C ASN A 395 33.56 30.52 -20.08
N ALA A 396 32.80 31.56 -20.44
CA ALA A 396 32.67 32.01 -21.84
C ALA A 396 34.01 32.31 -22.56
N ARG A 397 35.07 32.68 -21.81
CA ARG A 397 36.44 32.89 -22.35
C ARG A 397 37.28 31.61 -22.50
N ARG A 398 36.78 30.46 -22.03
CA ARG A 398 37.39 29.11 -22.06
C ARG A 398 36.40 28.07 -22.59
N PHE A 399 35.48 28.51 -23.45
CA PHE A 399 34.44 27.68 -24.03
C PHE A 399 35.06 26.56 -24.90
N SER A 400 34.45 25.38 -24.89
CA SER A 400 34.87 24.22 -25.69
C SER A 400 33.65 23.52 -26.27
N TRP A 401 33.61 23.45 -27.60
CA TRP A 401 32.58 22.75 -28.36
C TRP A 401 32.59 21.24 -28.07
N ALA A 402 33.76 20.66 -27.79
CA ALA A 402 33.91 19.25 -27.38
C ALA A 402 33.19 18.88 -26.07
N ARG A 403 32.74 19.86 -25.28
CA ARG A 403 31.87 19.66 -24.10
C ARG A 403 30.45 20.19 -24.32
N PHE A 404 30.31 21.31 -25.02
CA PHE A 404 29.02 21.93 -25.25
C PHE A 404 28.12 21.08 -26.15
N LEU A 405 28.64 20.48 -27.22
CA LEU A 405 27.81 19.67 -28.13
C LEU A 405 27.27 18.39 -27.45
N PRO A 406 28.04 17.61 -26.68
CA PRO A 406 27.50 16.56 -25.81
C PRO A 406 26.37 17.02 -24.89
N PHE A 407 26.56 18.15 -24.19
CA PHE A 407 25.53 18.70 -23.29
C PHE A 407 24.27 19.13 -24.05
N ALA A 408 24.42 19.80 -25.19
CA ALA A 408 23.30 20.23 -26.04
C ALA A 408 22.53 19.04 -26.63
N ALA A 409 23.24 18.00 -27.09
CA ALA A 409 22.64 16.76 -27.58
C ALA A 409 21.83 16.05 -26.49
N ALA A 410 22.43 15.82 -25.30
CA ALA A 410 21.75 15.22 -24.17
C ALA A 410 20.52 16.03 -23.72
N SER A 411 20.63 17.38 -23.67
CA SER A 411 19.52 18.27 -23.35
C SER A 411 18.37 18.15 -24.36
N THR A 412 18.70 18.12 -25.66
CA THR A 412 17.71 18.02 -26.75
C THR A 412 17.04 16.65 -26.78
N VAL A 413 17.79 15.58 -26.55
CA VAL A 413 17.23 14.22 -26.43
C VAL A 413 16.27 14.14 -25.24
N TRP A 414 16.66 14.68 -24.07
CA TRP A 414 15.77 14.70 -22.89
C TRP A 414 14.53 15.60 -23.09
N ALA A 415 14.66 16.72 -23.81
CA ALA A 415 13.53 17.58 -24.20
C ALA A 415 12.47 16.84 -25.03
N LEU A 416 12.92 15.91 -25.89
CA LEU A 416 12.09 15.11 -26.79
C LEU A 416 11.59 13.81 -26.14
N PHE A 417 12.38 13.22 -25.24
CA PHE A 417 12.12 11.95 -24.58
C PHE A 417 12.37 12.07 -23.07
N MET A 418 11.32 12.25 -22.28
CA MET A 418 11.40 12.35 -20.81
C MET A 418 12.11 11.15 -20.17
N GLY A 419 11.98 9.95 -20.75
CA GLY A 419 12.66 8.74 -20.27
C GLY A 419 14.20 8.78 -20.36
N GLN A 420 14.77 9.63 -21.23
CA GLN A 420 16.23 9.75 -21.42
C GLN A 420 16.92 10.62 -20.34
N GLN A 421 16.26 10.83 -19.20
CA GLN A 421 16.77 11.60 -18.06
C GLN A 421 18.12 11.08 -17.51
N GLN A 422 18.36 9.77 -17.56
CA GLN A 422 19.63 9.16 -17.12
C GLN A 422 20.82 9.63 -17.98
N VAL A 423 20.63 9.70 -19.30
CA VAL A 423 21.65 10.18 -20.24
C VAL A 423 21.99 11.65 -19.95
N TYR A 424 20.95 12.49 -19.78
CA TYR A 424 21.15 13.88 -19.43
C TYR A 424 21.84 14.06 -18.07
N ALA A 425 21.43 13.33 -17.02
CA ALA A 425 21.99 13.45 -15.68
C ALA A 425 23.50 13.16 -15.64
N VAL A 426 23.96 12.11 -16.32
CA VAL A 426 25.39 11.73 -16.39
C VAL A 426 26.19 12.79 -17.16
N VAL A 427 25.69 13.25 -18.31
CA VAL A 427 26.37 14.29 -19.12
C VAL A 427 26.40 15.62 -18.36
N PHE A 428 25.29 16.02 -17.71
CA PHE A 428 25.20 17.19 -16.84
C PHE A 428 26.25 17.14 -15.72
N ALA A 429 26.32 16.04 -14.96
CA ALA A 429 27.28 15.92 -13.86
C ALA A 429 28.73 16.02 -14.33
N ALA A 430 29.07 15.33 -15.42
CA ALA A 430 30.42 15.34 -16.00
C ALA A 430 30.83 16.74 -16.51
N VAL A 431 29.92 17.43 -17.21
CA VAL A 431 30.16 18.77 -17.78
C VAL A 431 30.17 19.84 -16.70
N ALA A 432 29.20 19.84 -15.79
CA ALA A 432 29.10 20.83 -14.72
C ALA A 432 30.27 20.70 -13.72
N SER A 433 30.74 19.48 -13.44
CA SER A 433 31.95 19.26 -12.63
C SER A 433 33.19 19.87 -13.29
N ALA A 434 33.45 19.53 -14.56
CA ALA A 434 34.64 19.99 -15.28
C ALA A 434 34.64 21.51 -15.50
N SER A 435 33.53 22.08 -15.96
CA SER A 435 33.41 23.52 -16.23
C SER A 435 33.36 24.34 -14.94
N GLY A 436 32.60 23.92 -13.91
CA GLY A 436 32.54 24.64 -12.64
C GLY A 436 33.87 24.65 -11.88
N GLN A 437 34.64 23.55 -11.93
CA GLN A 437 35.99 23.51 -11.37
C GLN A 437 36.97 24.44 -12.13
N GLU A 438 36.85 24.56 -13.46
CA GLU A 438 37.68 25.48 -14.25
C GLU A 438 37.38 26.96 -13.96
N TRP A 439 36.12 27.30 -13.69
CA TRP A 439 35.75 28.62 -13.20
C TRP A 439 36.32 28.85 -11.79
N TYR A 440 36.14 27.90 -10.86
CA TYR A 440 36.65 28.00 -9.49
C TYR A 440 38.17 28.24 -9.48
N LEU A 441 38.93 27.39 -10.16
CA LEU A 441 40.39 27.48 -10.24
C LEU A 441 40.83 28.76 -10.96
N GLY A 442 40.11 29.21 -11.99
CA GLY A 442 40.37 30.47 -12.67
C GLY A 442 40.04 31.73 -11.84
N ARG A 443 39.05 31.66 -10.95
CA ARG A 443 38.55 32.80 -10.15
C ARG A 443 39.25 32.96 -8.80
N PHE A 444 39.70 31.85 -8.21
CA PHE A 444 40.25 31.80 -6.86
C PHE A 444 41.70 31.30 -6.78
N GLY A 445 42.17 30.54 -7.76
CA GLY A 445 43.49 29.89 -7.76
C GLY A 445 43.49 28.54 -7.04
N SER A 446 44.68 27.95 -6.89
CA SER A 446 44.92 26.66 -6.22
C SER A 446 45.40 26.79 -4.77
N ARG A 447 45.87 27.98 -4.35
CA ARG A 447 46.34 28.24 -2.98
C ARG A 447 45.17 28.49 -2.02
N GLY A 448 45.31 28.06 -0.78
CA GLY A 448 44.36 28.39 0.29
C GLY A 448 44.31 29.89 0.59
N ARG A 449 43.26 30.32 1.29
CA ARG A 449 43.07 31.71 1.73
C ARG A 449 42.66 31.71 3.19
N ILE A 450 43.06 32.75 3.91
CA ILE A 450 42.74 32.95 5.34
C ILE A 450 41.77 34.12 5.47
N GLY A 451 40.82 34.02 6.40
CA GLY A 451 39.87 35.08 6.73
C GLY A 451 38.49 34.52 7.06
N SER A 452 37.76 35.16 7.99
CA SER A 452 36.46 34.70 8.49
C SER A 452 35.45 34.44 7.36
N GLY A 453 35.30 35.37 6.42
CA GLY A 453 34.40 35.22 5.26
C GLY A 453 34.79 34.08 4.31
N TRP A 454 36.08 33.75 4.18
CA TRP A 454 36.52 32.60 3.39
C TRP A 454 36.29 31.28 4.12
N ASN A 455 36.54 31.22 5.43
CA ASN A 455 36.24 30.06 6.25
C ASN A 455 34.73 29.78 6.28
N ALA A 456 33.88 30.82 6.38
CA ALA A 456 32.43 30.69 6.31
C ALA A 456 31.95 30.14 4.96
N TRP A 457 32.50 30.61 3.84
CA TRP A 457 32.14 30.11 2.51
C TRP A 457 32.69 28.71 2.23
N SER A 458 33.97 28.47 2.51
CA SER A 458 34.67 27.23 2.13
C SER A 458 34.40 26.09 3.11
N THR A 459 34.60 26.32 4.41
CA THR A 459 34.36 25.30 5.45
C THR A 459 32.88 25.24 5.80
N GLY A 460 32.24 26.38 6.06
CA GLY A 460 30.80 26.44 6.34
C GLY A 460 29.95 25.93 5.18
N GLY A 461 30.27 26.28 3.93
CA GLY A 461 29.59 25.74 2.75
C GLY A 461 29.67 24.22 2.63
N ARG A 462 30.81 23.61 3.00
CA ARG A 462 30.96 22.15 3.06
C ARG A 462 30.16 21.53 4.19
N LEU A 463 30.17 22.10 5.39
CA LEU A 463 29.38 21.62 6.53
C LEU A 463 27.88 21.70 6.26
N VAL A 464 27.39 22.77 5.63
CA VAL A 464 26.01 22.89 5.16
C VAL A 464 25.71 21.85 4.08
N THR A 465 26.60 21.64 3.11
CA THR A 465 26.43 20.59 2.07
C THR A 465 26.32 19.20 2.71
N LEU A 466 27.18 18.90 3.69
CA LEU A 466 27.20 17.64 4.41
C LEU A 466 25.90 17.44 5.21
N ALA A 467 25.44 18.45 5.93
CA ALA A 467 24.19 18.43 6.69
C ALA A 467 22.97 18.24 5.78
N VAL A 468 22.90 18.92 4.63
CA VAL A 468 21.84 18.71 3.63
C VAL A 468 21.88 17.29 3.06
N MET A 469 23.07 16.74 2.73
CA MET A 469 23.17 15.37 2.25
C MET A 469 22.72 14.33 3.29
N PHE A 470 23.14 14.47 4.56
CA PHE A 470 22.67 13.58 5.63
C PHE A 470 21.17 13.74 5.93
N PHE A 471 20.62 14.96 5.85
CA PHE A 471 19.19 15.18 5.95
C PHE A 471 18.42 14.46 4.83
N LEU A 472 18.89 14.54 3.58
CA LEU A 472 18.27 13.83 2.45
C LEU A 472 18.39 12.30 2.57
N VAL A 473 19.53 11.79 3.09
CA VAL A 473 19.67 10.36 3.46
C VAL A 473 18.65 9.98 4.52
N ALA A 474 18.52 10.76 5.60
CA ALA A 474 17.57 10.49 6.68
C ALA A 474 16.11 10.52 6.19
N VAL A 475 15.71 11.53 5.41
CA VAL A 475 14.37 11.62 4.80
C VAL A 475 14.07 10.39 3.93
N SER A 476 15.05 9.91 3.17
CA SER A 476 14.88 8.75 2.29
C SER A 476 14.76 7.42 3.05
N ILE A 477 15.60 7.20 4.07
CA ILE A 477 15.58 5.98 4.90
C ILE A 477 14.36 5.93 5.82
N THR A 478 13.87 7.08 6.29
CA THR A 478 12.70 7.17 7.18
C THR A 478 11.36 7.19 6.42
N GLY A 479 11.32 7.84 5.25
CA GLY A 479 10.07 8.15 4.56
C GLY A 479 9.34 9.39 5.10
N TRP A 480 9.94 10.15 6.02
CA TRP A 480 9.25 11.21 6.77
C TRP A 480 8.53 12.27 5.90
N LEU A 481 9.11 12.60 4.73
CA LEU A 481 8.55 13.55 3.75
C LEU A 481 8.17 12.90 2.41
N ILE A 482 8.07 11.57 2.36
CA ILE A 482 7.62 10.81 1.19
C ILE A 482 6.10 10.63 1.32
N VAL A 483 5.36 10.81 0.22
CA VAL A 483 3.91 10.59 0.17
C VAL A 483 3.56 9.22 -0.46
N PRO A 484 2.40 8.61 -0.15
CA PRO A 484 1.97 7.36 -0.76
C PRO A 484 2.07 7.37 -2.29
N GLY A 485 2.51 6.26 -2.89
CA GLY A 485 2.71 6.11 -4.34
C GLY A 485 4.03 6.67 -4.89
N GLN A 486 4.83 7.38 -4.10
CA GLN A 486 6.24 7.69 -4.43
C GLN A 486 7.16 6.49 -4.16
N PRO A 487 8.34 6.40 -4.80
CA PRO A 487 9.25 5.26 -4.64
C PRO A 487 9.84 5.19 -3.22
N ARG A 488 9.73 4.03 -2.58
CA ARG A 488 10.08 3.78 -1.17
C ARG A 488 11.47 3.17 -1.04
N PHE A 489 12.28 3.60 -0.07
CA PHE A 489 13.57 2.95 0.22
C PHE A 489 13.37 1.51 0.71
N GLY A 490 14.16 0.56 0.21
CA GLY A 490 14.12 -0.84 0.63
C GLY A 490 14.72 -1.83 -0.37
N PHE A 491 14.87 -3.08 0.06
CA PHE A 491 15.45 -4.19 -0.71
C PHE A 491 14.43 -5.32 -0.88
N SER A 492 13.22 -4.97 -1.32
CA SER A 492 12.09 -5.88 -1.51
C SER A 492 11.16 -5.34 -2.59
N TYR A 493 10.23 -6.16 -3.08
CA TYR A 493 9.09 -5.72 -3.89
C TYR A 493 7.79 -5.92 -3.10
N ASP A 494 6.67 -5.42 -3.61
CA ASP A 494 5.35 -5.62 -3.02
C ASP A 494 4.52 -6.54 -3.93
N PRO A 495 4.16 -7.79 -3.54
CA PRO A 495 3.45 -8.71 -4.44
C PRO A 495 2.06 -8.20 -4.83
N GLY A 496 1.39 -7.44 -3.95
CA GLY A 496 0.08 -6.82 -4.22
C GLY A 496 0.11 -5.71 -5.26
N GLU A 497 1.27 -5.09 -5.52
CA GLU A 497 1.45 -4.09 -6.58
C GLU A 497 1.49 -4.71 -8.00
N PHE A 498 1.31 -6.03 -8.16
CA PHE A 498 1.34 -6.73 -9.44
C PHE A 498 0.15 -7.68 -9.63
N ALA A 499 -0.28 -7.90 -10.88
CA ALA A 499 -1.37 -8.81 -11.24
C ALA A 499 -0.95 -10.31 -11.18
N PHE A 500 -0.15 -10.69 -10.18
CA PHE A 500 0.40 -12.04 -10.06
C PHE A 500 -0.65 -13.08 -9.74
N GLU A 501 -1.64 -12.79 -8.89
CA GLU A 501 -2.66 -13.79 -8.55
C GLU A 501 -3.58 -14.10 -9.72
N ALA A 502 -4.10 -13.09 -10.41
CA ALA A 502 -4.82 -13.27 -11.66
C ALA A 502 -4.02 -14.11 -12.68
N ALA A 503 -2.71 -13.87 -12.80
CA ALA A 503 -1.83 -14.63 -13.68
C ALA A 503 -1.62 -16.08 -13.19
N GLU A 504 -1.35 -16.31 -11.90
CA GLU A 504 -1.20 -17.65 -11.29
C GLU A 504 -2.51 -18.45 -11.32
N TYR A 505 -3.65 -17.79 -11.16
CA TYR A 505 -4.99 -18.37 -11.33
C TYR A 505 -5.22 -18.79 -12.78
N LEU A 506 -4.88 -17.94 -13.75
CA LEU A 506 -4.95 -18.29 -15.18
C LEU A 506 -3.95 -19.37 -15.61
N ALA A 507 -2.85 -19.55 -14.86
CA ALA A 507 -1.86 -20.59 -15.08
C ALA A 507 -2.30 -22.01 -14.63
N ARG A 508 -3.38 -22.12 -13.84
CA ARG A 508 -3.88 -23.41 -13.33
C ARG A 508 -4.47 -24.27 -14.45
N LYS A 509 -4.40 -25.60 -14.28
CA LYS A 509 -4.87 -26.57 -15.29
C LYS A 509 -6.39 -26.64 -15.44
N ASP A 510 -7.11 -26.20 -14.42
CA ASP A 510 -8.56 -26.07 -14.32
C ASP A 510 -9.10 -24.69 -14.75
N ALA A 511 -8.21 -23.72 -15.02
CA ALA A 511 -8.63 -22.39 -15.42
C ALA A 511 -9.19 -22.37 -16.88
N PRO A 512 -10.24 -21.60 -17.17
CA PRO A 512 -10.92 -21.61 -18.48
C PRO A 512 -9.95 -21.44 -19.67
N PRO A 513 -9.97 -22.30 -20.69
CA PRO A 513 -9.05 -22.23 -21.82
C PRO A 513 -9.34 -21.06 -22.78
N GLY A 514 -8.37 -20.79 -23.66
CA GLY A 514 -8.41 -19.68 -24.63
C GLY A 514 -7.42 -18.55 -24.31
N ASN A 515 -7.38 -17.55 -25.19
CA ASN A 515 -6.49 -16.40 -25.04
C ASN A 515 -7.07 -15.36 -24.06
N VAL A 516 -6.18 -14.59 -23.44
CA VAL A 516 -6.48 -13.60 -22.42
C VAL A 516 -6.06 -12.22 -22.89
N LEU A 517 -7.02 -11.29 -22.99
CA LEU A 517 -6.73 -9.88 -23.26
C LEU A 517 -6.42 -9.14 -21.96
N ASN A 518 -5.14 -8.86 -21.72
CA ASN A 518 -4.70 -7.91 -20.69
C ASN A 518 -4.85 -6.45 -21.17
N THR A 519 -5.29 -5.59 -20.27
CA THR A 519 -5.56 -4.17 -20.59
C THR A 519 -4.41 -3.24 -20.24
N THR A 520 -3.44 -3.68 -19.41
CA THR A 520 -2.19 -2.97 -19.12
C THR A 520 -0.95 -3.80 -19.49
N ALA A 521 0.19 -3.13 -19.69
CA ALA A 521 1.46 -3.82 -19.99
C ALA A 521 1.95 -4.64 -18.79
N ALA A 522 1.81 -4.10 -17.57
CA ALA A 522 2.17 -4.77 -16.31
C ALA A 522 1.40 -6.08 -16.07
N GLN A 523 0.12 -6.16 -16.47
CA GLN A 523 -0.64 -7.41 -16.51
C GLN A 523 -0.04 -8.42 -17.51
N GLY A 524 0.53 -7.93 -18.62
CA GLY A 524 1.24 -8.75 -19.60
C GLY A 524 2.57 -9.28 -19.07
N ASP A 525 3.36 -8.44 -18.41
CA ASP A 525 4.61 -8.85 -17.73
C ASP A 525 4.32 -9.87 -16.61
N ALA A 526 3.23 -9.70 -15.86
CA ALA A 526 2.77 -10.66 -14.86
C ALA A 526 2.37 -12.02 -15.47
N LEU A 527 1.68 -12.03 -16.62
CA LEU A 527 1.38 -13.24 -17.38
C LEU A 527 2.66 -13.93 -17.89
N ILE A 528 3.65 -13.15 -18.37
CA ILE A 528 4.95 -13.67 -18.79
C ILE A 528 5.66 -14.35 -17.61
N TRP A 529 5.67 -13.70 -16.44
CA TRP A 529 6.36 -14.23 -15.26
C TRP A 529 5.72 -15.49 -14.68
N LYS A 530 4.40 -15.44 -14.42
CA LYS A 530 3.67 -16.44 -13.63
C LYS A 530 2.92 -17.48 -14.46
N ALA A 531 2.58 -17.20 -15.73
CA ALA A 531 1.71 -18.05 -16.54
C ALA A 531 2.34 -18.60 -17.82
N TYR A 532 3.46 -18.07 -18.31
CA TYR A 532 4.18 -18.61 -19.47
C TYR A 532 4.82 -19.98 -19.17
N PRO A 533 4.74 -20.99 -20.07
CA PRO A 533 4.16 -20.94 -21.42
C PRO A 533 2.68 -21.31 -21.51
N GLY A 534 2.00 -21.61 -20.40
CA GLY A 534 0.60 -22.03 -20.37
C GLY A 534 -0.39 -20.96 -20.82
N ARG A 535 -0.07 -19.68 -20.57
CA ARG A 535 -0.72 -18.51 -21.17
C ARG A 535 0.31 -17.65 -21.88
N LYS A 536 -0.13 -16.98 -22.95
CA LYS A 536 0.59 -15.89 -23.62
C LYS A 536 -0.17 -14.59 -23.39
N THR A 537 0.56 -13.47 -23.36
CA THR A 537 -0.01 -12.13 -23.22
C THR A 537 -0.58 -11.61 -24.55
N PHE A 538 -1.52 -10.66 -24.51
CA PHE A 538 -1.91 -9.88 -25.69
C PHE A 538 -0.83 -8.84 -26.04
N TYR A 539 -0.32 -8.13 -25.03
CA TYR A 539 0.80 -7.19 -25.18
C TYR A 539 1.53 -6.99 -23.85
N ASP A 540 2.78 -6.55 -23.91
CA ASP A 540 3.65 -6.35 -22.74
C ASP A 540 4.57 -5.13 -22.99
N ASP A 541 5.48 -4.81 -22.06
CA ASP A 541 6.27 -3.59 -22.18
C ASP A 541 7.42 -3.66 -23.21
N ARG A 542 7.74 -4.82 -23.83
CA ARG A 542 8.86 -4.92 -24.80
C ARG A 542 8.74 -3.85 -25.91
N THR A 543 9.76 -2.99 -26.00
CA THR A 543 9.66 -1.68 -26.68
C THR A 543 9.61 -1.76 -28.21
N ASN A 544 10.13 -2.85 -28.77
CA ASN A 544 10.47 -2.99 -30.18
C ASN A 544 9.78 -4.18 -30.90
N VAL A 545 8.93 -4.92 -30.20
CA VAL A 545 8.20 -6.09 -30.74
C VAL A 545 6.94 -5.67 -31.48
N PHE A 546 6.13 -4.82 -30.84
CA PHE A 546 4.74 -4.59 -31.25
C PHE A 546 4.56 -3.49 -32.29
N SER A 547 3.65 -3.72 -33.25
CA SER A 547 3.32 -2.74 -34.28
C SER A 547 2.47 -1.58 -33.75
N ARG A 548 2.51 -0.44 -34.44
CA ARG A 548 1.62 0.70 -34.17
C ARG A 548 0.14 0.32 -34.32
N GLY A 549 -0.19 -0.58 -35.25
CA GLY A 549 -1.54 -1.07 -35.47
C GLY A 549 -2.10 -1.81 -34.26
N LEU A 550 -1.28 -2.64 -33.60
CA LEU A 550 -1.70 -3.34 -32.38
C LEU A 550 -1.99 -2.36 -31.22
N TYR A 551 -1.21 -1.28 -31.07
CA TYR A 551 -1.48 -0.27 -30.05
C TYR A 551 -2.74 0.55 -30.33
N GLU A 552 -3.04 0.83 -31.61
CA GLU A 552 -4.29 1.50 -31.99
C GLU A 552 -5.50 0.56 -31.79
N GLU A 553 -5.37 -0.74 -32.12
CA GLU A 553 -6.36 -1.78 -31.80
C GLU A 553 -6.56 -1.96 -30.29
N GLN A 554 -5.50 -1.97 -29.49
CA GLN A 554 -5.53 -2.08 -28.03
C GLN A 554 -6.27 -0.89 -27.38
N ARG A 555 -6.04 0.33 -27.88
CA ARG A 555 -6.76 1.54 -27.46
C ARG A 555 -8.25 1.44 -27.81
N THR A 556 -8.58 1.02 -29.03
CA THR A 556 -9.97 0.84 -29.47
C THR A 556 -10.69 -0.26 -28.67
N LEU A 557 -10.03 -1.39 -28.40
CA LEU A 557 -10.56 -2.45 -27.53
C LEU A 557 -10.86 -1.95 -26.12
N ARG A 558 -9.94 -1.20 -25.49
CA ARG A 558 -10.19 -0.61 -24.15
C ARG A 558 -11.38 0.34 -24.14
N GLN A 559 -11.59 1.12 -25.20
CA GLN A 559 -12.76 2.01 -25.33
C GLN A 559 -14.05 1.21 -25.55
N ALA A 560 -14.05 0.23 -26.46
CA ALA A 560 -15.20 -0.63 -26.72
C ALA A 560 -15.61 -1.49 -25.51
N LEU A 561 -14.65 -1.94 -24.68
CA LEU A 561 -14.95 -2.63 -23.41
C LEU A 561 -15.55 -1.69 -22.35
N ARG A 562 -15.01 -0.47 -22.19
CA ARG A 562 -15.55 0.54 -21.27
C ARG A 562 -17.00 0.90 -21.60
N ASP A 563 -17.33 0.98 -22.88
CA ASP A 563 -18.66 1.40 -23.34
C ASP A 563 -19.61 0.20 -23.59
N ASP A 564 -19.08 -1.04 -23.55
CA ASP A 564 -19.67 -2.31 -23.99
C ASP A 564 -20.28 -2.28 -25.41
N ASP A 565 -19.48 -1.78 -26.36
CA ASP A 565 -19.79 -1.82 -27.79
C ASP A 565 -19.36 -3.15 -28.44
N GLU A 566 -20.28 -4.11 -28.42
CA GLU A 566 -20.17 -5.41 -29.06
C GLU A 566 -19.82 -5.33 -30.55
N ALA A 567 -20.29 -4.30 -31.28
CA ALA A 567 -20.00 -4.18 -32.71
C ALA A 567 -18.50 -3.93 -32.99
N THR A 568 -17.81 -3.29 -32.04
CA THR A 568 -16.37 -3.02 -32.12
C THR A 568 -15.54 -4.11 -31.43
N TRP A 569 -15.90 -4.57 -30.22
CA TRP A 569 -15.05 -5.54 -29.51
C TRP A 569 -15.18 -6.97 -30.06
N LYS A 570 -16.40 -7.42 -30.42
CA LYS A 570 -16.67 -8.83 -30.73
C LYS A 570 -15.88 -9.37 -31.93
N PRO A 571 -15.83 -8.70 -33.10
CA PRO A 571 -15.10 -9.21 -34.26
C PRO A 571 -13.60 -9.40 -33.98
N THR A 572 -13.02 -8.52 -33.17
CA THR A 572 -11.61 -8.56 -32.79
C THR A 572 -11.32 -9.65 -31.77
N LEU A 573 -12.16 -9.83 -30.73
CA LEU A 573 -11.98 -10.92 -29.78
C LEU A 573 -12.21 -12.30 -30.43
N ASP A 574 -13.15 -12.42 -31.37
CA ASP A 574 -13.35 -13.64 -32.16
C ASP A 574 -12.14 -13.95 -33.05
N ARG A 575 -11.60 -12.95 -33.77
CA ARG A 575 -10.36 -13.09 -34.57
C ARG A 575 -9.17 -13.56 -33.72
N LEU A 576 -9.06 -13.04 -32.50
CA LEU A 576 -7.95 -13.31 -31.57
C LEU A 576 -8.19 -14.54 -30.66
N ARG A 577 -9.35 -15.20 -30.74
CA ARG A 577 -9.78 -16.31 -29.87
C ARG A 577 -9.70 -15.97 -28.37
N VAL A 578 -10.07 -14.74 -28.03
CA VAL A 578 -10.10 -14.25 -26.65
C VAL A 578 -11.43 -14.61 -26.00
N ASN A 579 -11.33 -15.38 -24.91
CA ASN A 579 -12.46 -15.80 -24.08
C ASN A 579 -12.52 -15.00 -22.76
N THR A 580 -11.37 -14.51 -22.27
CA THR A 580 -11.21 -13.77 -21.00
C THR A 580 -10.61 -12.38 -21.24
N VAL A 581 -11.13 -11.37 -20.54
CA VAL A 581 -10.48 -10.06 -20.41
C VAL A 581 -10.01 -9.83 -18.97
N MET A 582 -8.78 -9.32 -18.82
CA MET A 582 -8.16 -8.87 -17.56
C MET A 582 -8.33 -7.35 -17.45
N ILE A 583 -9.16 -6.91 -16.51
CA ILE A 583 -9.39 -5.48 -16.25
C ILE A 583 -8.63 -5.06 -14.99
N ASP A 584 -7.77 -4.06 -15.15
CA ASP A 584 -7.10 -3.33 -14.06
C ASP A 584 -8.15 -2.54 -13.27
N ALA A 585 -8.25 -2.79 -11.96
CA ALA A 585 -9.31 -2.26 -11.12
C ALA A 585 -9.15 -0.76 -10.82
N ASP A 586 -7.92 -0.32 -10.54
CA ASP A 586 -7.63 1.08 -10.22
C ASP A 586 -7.65 1.96 -11.48
N GLY A 587 -7.15 1.43 -12.59
CA GLY A 587 -7.09 2.15 -13.87
C GLY A 587 -8.37 2.11 -14.73
N ALA A 588 -9.39 1.31 -14.36
CA ALA A 588 -10.63 1.17 -15.13
C ALA A 588 -11.91 0.80 -14.34
N PRO A 589 -12.22 1.44 -13.19
CA PRO A 589 -13.37 1.08 -12.35
C PRO A 589 -14.74 1.18 -13.09
N ASP A 590 -14.91 2.18 -13.96
CA ASP A 590 -16.12 2.31 -14.81
C ASP A 590 -16.30 1.12 -15.76
N THR A 591 -15.19 0.50 -16.20
CA THR A 591 -15.23 -0.68 -17.07
C THR A 591 -15.66 -1.91 -16.26
N ILE A 592 -15.14 -2.09 -15.05
CA ILE A 592 -15.62 -3.14 -14.12
C ILE A 592 -17.12 -3.00 -13.87
N ARG A 593 -17.57 -1.77 -13.55
CA ARG A 593 -18.98 -1.43 -13.31
C ARG A 593 -19.88 -1.73 -14.52
N ARG A 594 -19.43 -1.37 -15.74
CA ARG A 594 -20.15 -1.63 -17.01
C ARG A 594 -20.24 -3.12 -17.33
N LEU A 595 -19.12 -3.83 -17.28
CA LEU A 595 -19.04 -5.24 -17.65
C LEU A 595 -19.78 -6.14 -16.64
N SER A 596 -19.74 -5.82 -15.34
CA SER A 596 -20.45 -6.59 -14.30
C SER A 596 -21.97 -6.57 -14.47
N HIS A 597 -22.53 -5.50 -15.05
CA HIS A 597 -23.95 -5.35 -15.35
C HIS A 597 -24.33 -5.82 -16.76
N SER A 598 -23.38 -6.14 -17.63
CA SER A 598 -23.66 -6.54 -19.01
C SER A 598 -24.03 -8.03 -19.10
N PRO A 599 -25.13 -8.40 -19.79
CA PRO A 599 -25.48 -9.81 -20.01
C PRO A 599 -24.49 -10.54 -20.95
N ARG A 600 -23.55 -9.82 -21.57
CA ARG A 600 -22.52 -10.36 -22.47
C ARG A 600 -21.29 -10.89 -21.72
N TRP A 601 -21.17 -10.59 -20.43
CA TRP A 601 -19.96 -10.83 -19.64
C TRP A 601 -20.27 -11.53 -18.32
N ILE A 602 -19.36 -12.39 -17.89
CA ILE A 602 -19.47 -13.19 -16.67
C ILE A 602 -18.27 -12.83 -15.77
N PRO A 603 -18.45 -12.01 -14.71
CA PRO A 603 -17.41 -11.80 -13.71
C PRO A 603 -17.16 -13.10 -12.94
N TYR A 604 -15.93 -13.63 -12.97
CA TYR A 604 -15.62 -14.97 -12.44
C TYR A 604 -14.35 -15.05 -11.58
N TYR A 605 -13.58 -13.97 -11.49
CA TYR A 605 -12.44 -13.87 -10.58
C TYR A 605 -12.18 -12.41 -10.20
N ASP A 606 -11.75 -12.20 -8.96
CA ASP A 606 -11.33 -10.92 -8.42
C ASP A 606 -10.28 -11.14 -7.32
N ASP A 607 -9.11 -10.51 -7.45
CA ASP A 607 -8.10 -10.42 -6.38
C ASP A 607 -8.09 -9.03 -5.71
N GLY A 608 -8.86 -8.08 -6.22
CA GLY A 608 -8.94 -6.71 -5.74
C GLY A 608 -8.20 -5.70 -6.62
N HIS A 609 -7.12 -6.09 -7.28
CA HIS A 609 -6.31 -5.27 -8.20
C HIS A 609 -6.60 -5.59 -9.67
N THR A 610 -6.93 -6.85 -9.98
CA THR A 610 -7.34 -7.30 -11.32
C THR A 610 -8.59 -8.17 -11.24
N MET A 611 -9.54 -7.87 -12.11
CA MET A 611 -10.82 -8.58 -12.22
C MET A 611 -10.92 -9.26 -13.60
N LEU A 612 -11.37 -10.53 -13.61
CA LEU A 612 -11.54 -11.31 -14.84
C LEU A 612 -13.01 -11.42 -15.24
N PHE A 613 -13.27 -11.11 -16.50
CA PHE A 613 -14.57 -11.33 -17.13
C PHE A 613 -14.42 -12.35 -18.26
N GLY A 614 -15.23 -13.40 -18.19
CA GLY A 614 -15.40 -14.37 -19.27
C GLY A 614 -16.53 -13.94 -20.19
N ARG A 615 -16.43 -14.26 -21.49
CA ARG A 615 -17.50 -13.98 -22.45
C ARG A 615 -18.69 -14.92 -22.26
N ALA A 616 -19.90 -14.37 -22.24
CA ALA A 616 -21.14 -15.17 -22.18
C ALA A 616 -21.45 -15.89 -23.52
N ASP A 617 -20.84 -15.46 -24.63
CA ASP A 617 -20.93 -16.13 -25.94
C ASP A 617 -19.72 -17.05 -26.25
N ALA A 618 -18.88 -17.34 -25.25
CA ALA A 618 -17.82 -18.33 -25.35
C ALA A 618 -18.38 -19.75 -25.63
N PRO A 619 -17.55 -20.69 -26.13
CA PRO A 619 -17.98 -22.07 -26.34
C PRO A 619 -18.41 -22.73 -25.02
N GLU A 620 -19.24 -23.78 -25.12
CA GLU A 620 -19.99 -24.32 -23.97
C GLU A 620 -19.12 -24.76 -22.79
N ALA A 621 -17.92 -25.29 -23.04
CA ALA A 621 -16.99 -25.70 -21.99
C ALA A 621 -16.42 -24.50 -21.22
N GLU A 622 -15.96 -23.47 -21.94
CA GLU A 622 -15.46 -22.22 -21.35
C GLU A 622 -16.56 -21.42 -20.65
N ARG A 623 -17.72 -21.28 -21.28
CA ARG A 623 -18.87 -20.58 -20.69
C ARG A 623 -19.29 -21.26 -19.38
N LYS A 624 -19.36 -22.59 -19.35
CA LYS A 624 -19.63 -23.33 -18.12
C LYS A 624 -18.55 -23.08 -17.06
N ALA A 625 -17.27 -23.08 -17.41
CA ALA A 625 -16.19 -22.83 -16.45
C ALA A 625 -16.25 -21.40 -15.87
N PHE A 626 -16.72 -20.41 -16.64
CA PHE A 626 -17.04 -19.06 -16.14
C PHE A 626 -18.29 -19.04 -15.25
N GLU A 627 -19.34 -19.78 -15.60
CA GLU A 627 -20.58 -19.93 -14.80
C GLU A 627 -20.31 -20.61 -13.44
N ASP A 628 -19.59 -21.74 -13.44
CA ASP A 628 -19.16 -22.49 -12.25
C ASP A 628 -18.25 -21.64 -11.34
N SER A 629 -17.49 -20.69 -11.91
CA SER A 629 -16.60 -19.79 -11.15
C SER A 629 -17.23 -18.44 -10.77
N ARG A 630 -18.42 -18.12 -11.26
CA ARG A 630 -19.05 -16.79 -11.20
C ARG A 630 -19.00 -16.14 -9.81
N LEU A 631 -18.79 -14.82 -9.78
CA LEU A 631 -18.80 -14.00 -8.56
C LEU A 631 -20.23 -13.74 -8.02
N ASP A 632 -21.02 -14.81 -7.88
CA ASP A 632 -22.31 -14.81 -7.18
C ASP A 632 -22.09 -15.04 -5.67
N ALA A 633 -22.58 -14.15 -4.81
CA ALA A 633 -22.26 -14.20 -3.40
C ALA A 633 -22.76 -15.50 -2.70
N PRO A 634 -24.02 -15.94 -2.86
CA PRO A 634 -24.48 -17.22 -2.30
C PRO A 634 -23.67 -18.43 -2.78
N LEU A 635 -23.32 -18.51 -4.08
CA LEU A 635 -22.47 -19.58 -4.64
C LEU A 635 -21.08 -19.59 -3.97
N ARG A 636 -20.39 -18.43 -3.95
CA ARG A 636 -19.04 -18.30 -3.39
C ARG A 636 -19.01 -18.44 -1.87
N ALA A 637 -20.06 -18.03 -1.15
CA ALA A 637 -20.14 -18.14 0.31
C ALA A 637 -20.46 -19.57 0.77
N PHE A 638 -21.47 -20.20 0.16
CA PHE A 638 -22.13 -21.40 0.72
C PHE A 638 -21.94 -22.69 -0.08
N ARG A 639 -21.38 -22.66 -1.30
CA ARG A 639 -21.33 -23.85 -2.18
C ARG A 639 -19.96 -24.17 -2.74
N ILE A 640 -19.05 -23.21 -2.81
CA ILE A 640 -17.68 -23.41 -3.26
C ILE A 640 -16.75 -23.34 -2.04
N SER A 641 -15.90 -24.35 -1.88
CA SER A 641 -14.82 -24.34 -0.88
C SER A 641 -13.66 -23.46 -1.37
N ALA A 642 -13.24 -22.51 -0.54
CA ALA A 642 -12.21 -21.52 -0.85
C ALA A 642 -11.45 -21.18 0.44
N PRO A 643 -10.45 -22.00 0.83
CA PRO A 643 -9.78 -21.88 2.12
C PRO A 643 -9.07 -20.53 2.28
N VAL A 644 -9.24 -19.92 3.45
CA VAL A 644 -8.53 -18.69 3.85
C VAL A 644 -7.17 -19.05 4.47
N PRO A 645 -6.05 -18.49 3.99
CA PRO A 645 -4.73 -18.67 4.61
C PRO A 645 -4.65 -17.96 5.98
N PRO A 646 -3.87 -18.49 6.94
CA PRO A 646 -3.58 -17.81 8.19
C PRO A 646 -2.61 -16.64 7.98
N ALA A 647 -2.49 -15.76 8.97
CA ALA A 647 -1.38 -14.81 9.08
C ALA A 647 -0.22 -15.43 9.88
N ASP A 648 1.01 -15.20 9.41
CA ASP A 648 2.24 -15.74 10.01
C ASP A 648 2.52 -15.22 11.43
N ARG A 649 1.99 -14.04 11.76
CA ARG A 649 2.16 -13.37 13.06
C ARG A 649 0.94 -12.49 13.41
N PRO A 650 0.75 -12.14 14.69
CA PRO A 650 -0.10 -11.02 15.10
C PRO A 650 0.36 -9.68 14.47
N PRO A 651 -0.53 -8.66 14.44
CA PRO A 651 -0.16 -7.30 14.04
C PRO A 651 0.91 -6.71 14.95
N THR A 652 1.75 -5.83 14.41
CA THR A 652 2.69 -5.02 15.18
C THR A 652 2.08 -3.63 15.38
N PRO A 653 1.76 -3.20 16.62
CA PRO A 653 1.20 -1.88 16.87
C PRO A 653 2.05 -0.72 16.32
N THR A 654 1.42 0.43 16.12
CA THR A 654 2.14 1.68 15.82
C THR A 654 2.78 2.25 17.07
N SER A 655 3.91 2.91 16.89
CA SER A 655 4.71 3.50 17.95
C SER A 655 4.99 4.99 17.66
N TRP A 656 5.58 5.69 18.64
CA TRP A 656 6.08 7.04 18.43
C TRP A 656 7.17 7.12 17.34
N ILE A 657 7.87 6.00 17.07
CA ILE A 657 8.94 5.90 16.07
C ILE A 657 8.36 5.95 14.64
N ASP A 658 7.22 5.29 14.39
CA ASP A 658 6.58 5.24 13.07
C ASP A 658 6.13 6.64 12.57
N ARG A 659 5.93 7.61 13.48
CA ARG A 659 5.68 9.03 13.13
C ARG A 659 6.78 9.61 12.24
N TYR A 660 8.02 9.15 12.45
CA TYR A 660 9.21 9.50 11.70
C TYR A 660 9.54 8.42 10.65
N PHE A 661 9.65 7.15 11.08
CA PHE A 661 9.95 5.99 10.23
C PHE A 661 8.70 5.47 9.51
N ARG A 662 8.16 6.31 8.63
CA ARG A 662 6.92 6.06 7.88
C ARG A 662 7.01 4.96 6.83
N ASN A 663 8.20 4.48 6.45
CA ASN A 663 8.35 3.48 5.37
C ASN A 663 7.53 2.18 5.56
N ARG A 664 7.19 1.78 6.80
CA ARG A 664 6.24 0.69 7.08
C ARG A 664 4.78 1.07 6.74
N LEU A 665 4.40 2.30 7.08
CA LEU A 665 3.03 2.83 6.97
C LEU A 665 2.72 3.47 5.61
N LEU A 666 3.74 3.72 4.78
CA LEU A 666 3.62 4.20 3.39
C LEU A 666 3.28 3.07 2.39
N GLY A 667 2.87 1.90 2.88
CA GLY A 667 2.26 0.87 2.03
C GLY A 667 0.94 1.34 1.44
N GLN A 668 0.61 0.84 0.25
CA GLN A 668 -0.79 0.73 -0.16
C GLN A 668 -1.44 -0.40 0.67
N ALA A 669 -2.76 -0.37 0.79
CA ALA A 669 -3.50 -1.50 1.36
C ALA A 669 -3.38 -2.72 0.42
N GLU A 670 -3.40 -3.92 0.99
CA GLU A 670 -3.39 -5.17 0.21
C GLU A 670 -4.62 -5.22 -0.72
N PRO A 671 -4.48 -5.62 -2.01
CA PRO A 671 -5.57 -5.60 -2.98
C PRO A 671 -6.88 -6.24 -2.50
N HIS A 672 -6.81 -7.33 -1.74
CA HIS A 672 -8.00 -7.99 -1.19
C HIS A 672 -8.88 -7.06 -0.31
N THR A 673 -8.38 -5.93 0.20
CA THR A 673 -9.21 -4.90 0.83
C THR A 673 -10.22 -4.29 -0.16
N SER A 674 -9.79 -3.99 -1.38
CA SER A 674 -10.66 -3.55 -2.49
C SER A 674 -11.64 -4.64 -2.96
N ALA A 675 -11.24 -5.92 -2.89
CA ALA A 675 -12.17 -7.04 -3.13
C ALA A 675 -13.23 -7.14 -2.02
N ALA A 676 -12.83 -7.00 -0.74
CA ALA A 676 -13.75 -6.99 0.40
C ALA A 676 -14.74 -5.82 0.32
N VAL A 677 -14.29 -4.62 -0.07
CA VAL A 677 -15.16 -3.47 -0.35
C VAL A 677 -16.15 -3.79 -1.46
N ARG A 678 -15.70 -4.40 -2.57
CA ARG A 678 -16.60 -4.77 -3.68
C ARG A 678 -17.61 -5.87 -3.31
N TRP A 679 -17.30 -6.78 -2.38
CA TRP A 679 -18.31 -7.66 -1.80
C TRP A 679 -19.32 -6.90 -0.91
N LEU A 680 -18.85 -5.99 -0.05
CA LEU A 680 -19.72 -5.19 0.82
C LEU A 680 -20.62 -4.21 0.05
N GLN A 681 -20.17 -3.66 -1.08
CA GLN A 681 -20.97 -2.77 -1.95
C GLN A 681 -21.85 -3.53 -2.96
N GLY A 682 -21.37 -4.68 -3.45
CA GLY A 682 -21.96 -5.43 -4.54
C GLY A 682 -21.06 -5.38 -5.77
N VAL A 683 -20.85 -6.52 -6.44
CA VAL A 683 -19.87 -6.66 -7.53
C VAL A 683 -20.28 -5.78 -8.72
N GLY A 684 -19.58 -4.65 -8.88
CA GLY A 684 -19.83 -3.66 -9.92
C GLY A 684 -20.92 -2.63 -9.61
N ALA A 685 -21.47 -2.59 -8.40
CA ALA A 685 -22.44 -1.57 -7.96
C ALA A 685 -21.82 -0.16 -7.86
N ASP A 686 -22.67 0.88 -7.83
CA ASP A 686 -22.24 2.22 -7.40
C ASP A 686 -22.11 2.26 -5.86
N PRO A 687 -21.01 2.77 -5.28
CA PRO A 687 -20.92 3.08 -3.86
C PRO A 687 -22.09 3.91 -3.29
N GLU A 688 -22.68 4.83 -4.06
CA GLU A 688 -23.84 5.65 -3.64
C GLU A 688 -25.18 4.89 -3.71
N GLU A 689 -25.30 3.89 -4.59
CA GLU A 689 -26.50 3.05 -4.75
C GLU A 689 -26.36 1.67 -4.07
N ALA A 690 -25.28 1.46 -3.30
CA ALA A 690 -24.87 0.16 -2.78
C ALA A 690 -25.91 -0.46 -1.82
N ALA A 691 -26.67 -1.43 -2.33
CA ALA A 691 -27.63 -2.18 -1.53
C ALA A 691 -26.94 -2.93 -0.38
N THR A 692 -27.53 -2.86 0.82
CA THR A 692 -27.03 -3.51 2.05
C THR A 692 -26.57 -4.96 1.81
N PRO A 693 -25.38 -5.37 2.29
CA PRO A 693 -24.89 -6.72 2.11
C PRO A 693 -25.68 -7.73 2.95
N ASP A 694 -25.95 -8.88 2.33
CA ASP A 694 -26.50 -10.07 2.97
C ASP A 694 -25.39 -10.83 3.75
N PRO A 695 -25.72 -11.90 4.49
CA PRO A 695 -24.70 -12.71 5.17
C PRO A 695 -23.64 -13.30 4.23
N ALA A 696 -23.97 -13.59 2.96
CA ALA A 696 -23.03 -14.14 1.99
C ALA A 696 -21.92 -13.13 1.63
N ARG A 697 -22.32 -11.89 1.30
CA ARG A 697 -21.44 -10.76 1.00
C ARG A 697 -20.60 -10.38 2.21
N CYS A 698 -21.17 -10.38 3.42
CA CYS A 698 -20.41 -10.13 4.64
C CYS A 698 -19.37 -11.23 4.92
N LEU A 699 -19.72 -12.51 4.77
CA LEU A 699 -18.78 -13.63 4.92
C LEU A 699 -17.64 -13.58 3.89
N LEU A 700 -17.94 -13.22 2.63
CA LEU A 700 -16.92 -13.05 1.60
C LEU A 700 -16.00 -11.87 1.89
N ALA A 701 -16.53 -10.75 2.38
CA ALA A 701 -15.71 -9.62 2.82
C ALA A 701 -14.79 -9.98 4.01
N VAL A 702 -15.25 -10.80 4.97
CA VAL A 702 -14.39 -11.36 6.03
C VAL A 702 -13.27 -12.23 5.43
N ARG A 703 -13.58 -13.10 4.46
CA ARG A 703 -12.57 -13.94 3.79
C ARG A 703 -11.51 -13.12 3.06
N GLU A 704 -11.91 -12.14 2.24
CA GLU A 704 -10.96 -11.30 1.52
C GLU A 704 -10.12 -10.43 2.47
N ALA A 705 -10.73 -9.80 3.50
CA ALA A 705 -9.98 -9.05 4.50
C ALA A 705 -9.01 -9.92 5.32
N ARG A 706 -9.32 -11.20 5.55
CA ARG A 706 -8.37 -12.16 6.15
C ARG A 706 -7.24 -12.56 5.18
N LYS A 707 -7.46 -12.64 3.86
CA LYS A 707 -6.37 -12.82 2.88
C LYS A 707 -5.41 -11.64 2.83
N ALA A 708 -5.92 -10.40 2.95
CA ALA A 708 -5.07 -9.21 3.10
C ALA A 708 -4.16 -9.35 4.33
N LEU A 709 -4.74 -9.67 5.50
CA LEU A 709 -3.97 -9.87 6.74
C LEU A 709 -3.02 -11.06 6.70
N ALA A 710 -3.29 -12.08 5.89
CA ALA A 710 -2.36 -13.20 5.69
C ALA A 710 -1.05 -12.78 5.00
N ARG A 711 -1.06 -11.69 4.23
CA ARG A 711 0.10 -11.14 3.52
C ARG A 711 0.76 -10.01 4.26
N ASN A 712 -0.08 -9.08 4.73
CA ASN A 712 0.33 -7.94 5.53
C ASN A 712 -0.45 -7.94 6.85
N PRO A 713 0.07 -8.61 7.91
CA PRO A 713 -0.56 -8.61 9.22
C PRO A 713 -0.69 -7.22 9.87
N ASP A 714 -0.05 -6.18 9.32
CA ASP A 714 -0.16 -4.79 9.80
C ASP A 714 -1.17 -3.95 8.98
N ASP A 715 -1.95 -4.55 8.07
CA ASP A 715 -2.92 -3.83 7.24
C ASP A 715 -4.13 -3.33 8.08
N TRP A 716 -4.04 -2.05 8.45
CA TRP A 716 -5.08 -1.33 9.20
C TRP A 716 -6.39 -1.16 8.42
N VAL A 717 -6.37 -1.15 7.08
CA VAL A 717 -7.59 -1.08 6.25
C VAL A 717 -8.32 -2.42 6.33
N ALA A 718 -7.60 -3.54 6.26
CA ALA A 718 -8.17 -4.86 6.42
C ALA A 718 -8.83 -5.05 7.81
N TYR A 719 -8.23 -4.56 8.89
CA TYR A 719 -8.87 -4.58 10.22
C TYR A 719 -10.13 -3.70 10.31
N ARG A 720 -10.12 -2.51 9.70
CA ARG A 720 -11.33 -1.64 9.60
C ARG A 720 -12.45 -2.34 8.83
N LEU A 721 -12.12 -3.03 7.73
CA LEU A 721 -13.07 -3.80 6.93
C LEU A 721 -13.59 -5.03 7.68
N LEU A 722 -12.77 -5.69 8.51
CA LEU A 722 -13.25 -6.75 9.42
C LEU A 722 -14.24 -6.21 10.45
N ASN A 723 -14.00 -5.06 11.10
CA ASN A 723 -15.00 -4.45 11.99
C ASN A 723 -16.31 -4.19 11.24
N LEU A 724 -16.25 -3.59 10.05
CA LEU A 724 -17.43 -3.30 9.24
C LEU A 724 -18.19 -4.57 8.86
N ALA A 725 -17.50 -5.59 8.34
CA ALA A 725 -18.10 -6.85 7.93
C ALA A 725 -18.69 -7.64 9.12
N TYR A 726 -17.99 -7.71 10.26
CA TYR A 726 -18.52 -8.35 11.48
C TYR A 726 -19.69 -7.57 12.08
N ARG A 727 -19.67 -6.23 12.06
CA ARG A 727 -20.80 -5.38 12.52
C ARG A 727 -22.05 -5.61 11.67
N LEU A 728 -21.90 -5.64 10.35
CA LEU A 728 -23.01 -5.90 9.42
C LEU A 728 -23.52 -7.34 9.54
N LEU A 729 -22.62 -8.34 9.57
CA LEU A 729 -22.98 -9.74 9.74
C LEU A 729 -23.75 -9.98 11.05
N ALA A 730 -23.29 -9.42 12.18
CA ALA A 730 -23.96 -9.58 13.46
C ALA A 730 -25.37 -8.96 13.48
N ALA A 731 -25.61 -7.87 12.75
CA ALA A 731 -26.96 -7.30 12.59
C ALA A 731 -27.88 -8.22 11.76
N GLN A 732 -27.38 -8.79 10.65
CA GLN A 732 -28.13 -9.77 9.84
C GLN A 732 -28.41 -11.05 10.64
N GLU A 733 -27.43 -11.59 11.37
CA GLU A 733 -27.61 -12.78 12.22
C GLU A 733 -28.59 -12.53 13.39
N THR A 734 -28.55 -11.33 14.00
CA THR A 734 -29.55 -10.93 15.01
C THR A 734 -30.97 -10.87 14.42
N ALA A 735 -31.12 -10.39 13.19
CA ALA A 735 -32.39 -10.41 12.48
C ALA A 735 -32.88 -11.84 12.18
N ILE A 736 -31.99 -12.75 11.79
CA ILE A 736 -32.32 -14.17 11.57
C ILE A 736 -32.77 -14.83 12.88
N LEU A 737 -32.05 -14.62 13.99
CA LEU A 737 -32.43 -15.12 15.31
C LEU A 737 -33.77 -14.53 15.79
N GLY A 738 -34.02 -13.25 15.51
CA GLY A 738 -35.30 -12.56 15.76
C GLY A 738 -36.44 -12.92 14.80
N GLY A 739 -36.22 -13.84 13.85
CA GLY A 739 -37.25 -14.29 12.90
C GLY A 739 -37.65 -13.26 11.84
N ILE A 740 -36.83 -12.23 11.59
CA ILE A 740 -37.08 -11.20 10.57
C ILE A 740 -36.63 -11.74 9.20
N PRO A 741 -37.51 -11.81 8.19
CA PRO A 741 -37.13 -12.31 6.86
C PRO A 741 -36.09 -11.43 6.17
N MET A 742 -35.09 -12.06 5.55
CA MET A 742 -34.04 -11.43 4.74
C MET A 742 -34.59 -10.92 3.38
N THR A 743 -35.47 -9.92 3.42
CA THR A 743 -36.08 -9.28 2.23
C THR A 743 -35.61 -7.84 2.08
N ALA A 744 -35.58 -7.34 0.84
CA ALA A 744 -35.15 -5.96 0.53
C ALA A 744 -35.89 -4.89 1.36
N GLU A 745 -37.18 -5.10 1.61
CA GLU A 745 -38.03 -4.22 2.43
C GLU A 745 -37.59 -4.17 3.91
N ASN A 746 -37.02 -5.25 4.44
CA ASN A 746 -36.56 -5.32 5.83
C ASN A 746 -35.11 -4.80 6.02
N LEU A 747 -34.28 -4.75 4.97
CA LEU A 747 -32.87 -4.34 5.09
C LEU A 747 -32.63 -3.02 5.84
N PRO A 748 -33.41 -1.93 5.62
CA PRO A 748 -33.24 -0.69 6.38
C PRO A 748 -33.50 -0.86 7.89
N ARG A 749 -34.46 -1.71 8.26
CA ARG A 749 -34.76 -2.05 9.65
C ARG A 749 -33.68 -2.93 10.27
N ILE A 750 -33.14 -3.89 9.51
CA ILE A 750 -32.08 -4.80 9.96
C ILE A 750 -30.81 -4.03 10.30
N ASN A 751 -30.43 -3.04 9.48
CA ASN A 751 -29.26 -2.19 9.73
C ASN A 751 -29.36 -1.30 10.99
N MET A 752 -30.56 -1.10 11.52
CA MET A 752 -30.79 -0.34 12.77
C MET A 752 -30.86 -1.24 14.02
N LEU A 753 -30.70 -2.56 13.87
CA LEU A 753 -30.66 -3.47 15.02
C LEU A 753 -29.31 -3.36 15.74
N VAL A 754 -29.38 -3.16 17.06
CA VAL A 754 -28.24 -3.43 17.95
C VAL A 754 -28.07 -4.95 18.02
N PRO A 755 -26.88 -5.52 17.70
CA PRO A 755 -26.70 -6.96 17.74
C PRO A 755 -26.82 -7.53 19.15
N ASP A 756 -27.47 -8.69 19.30
CA ASP A 756 -27.56 -9.39 20.58
C ASP A 756 -26.28 -10.21 20.84
N TYR A 757 -25.30 -9.55 21.45
CA TYR A 757 -24.03 -10.18 21.83
C TYR A 757 -24.14 -11.19 22.98
N SER A 758 -25.30 -11.31 23.67
CA SER A 758 -25.51 -12.39 24.65
C SER A 758 -25.66 -13.76 23.97
N LEU A 759 -26.21 -13.77 22.75
CA LEU A 759 -26.23 -14.93 21.86
C LEU A 759 -25.03 -14.93 20.91
N LEU A 760 -24.63 -13.78 20.37
CA LEU A 760 -23.56 -13.64 19.37
C LEU A 760 -22.18 -13.35 20.00
N GLY A 761 -21.84 -14.01 21.11
CA GLY A 761 -20.59 -13.79 21.85
C GLY A 761 -19.31 -13.97 21.00
N LEU A 762 -19.31 -14.89 20.03
CA LEU A 762 -18.18 -15.04 19.10
C LEU A 762 -18.01 -13.81 18.19
N ARG A 763 -19.12 -13.22 17.71
CA ARG A 763 -19.10 -11.96 16.91
C ARG A 763 -18.63 -10.78 17.73
N TYR A 764 -18.99 -10.73 19.01
CA TYR A 764 -18.49 -9.72 19.94
C TYR A 764 -16.95 -9.77 20.02
N GLN A 765 -16.38 -10.95 20.30
CA GLN A 765 -14.93 -11.14 20.41
C GLN A 765 -14.21 -10.84 19.08
N GLN A 766 -14.77 -11.27 17.95
CA GLN A 766 -14.25 -10.97 16.61
C GLN A 766 -14.24 -9.46 16.31
N ARG A 767 -15.33 -8.75 16.62
CA ARG A 767 -15.42 -7.30 16.41
C ARG A 767 -14.53 -6.51 17.38
N ALA A 768 -14.44 -6.91 18.65
CA ALA A 768 -13.54 -6.30 19.63
C ALA A 768 -12.07 -6.44 19.20
N THR A 769 -11.66 -7.63 18.75
CA THR A 769 -10.33 -7.89 18.18
C THR A 769 -10.06 -7.00 16.96
N ALA A 770 -11.00 -6.97 16.00
CA ALA A 770 -10.85 -6.17 14.79
C ALA A 770 -10.76 -4.65 15.08
N LEU A 771 -11.55 -4.13 16.01
CA LEU A 771 -11.48 -2.72 16.43
C LEU A 771 -10.17 -2.39 17.16
N ASN A 772 -9.75 -3.23 18.12
CA ASN A 772 -8.52 -3.00 18.87
C ASN A 772 -7.30 -2.99 17.93
N TYR A 773 -7.20 -3.95 17.01
CA TYR A 773 -6.14 -3.96 16.00
C TYR A 773 -6.26 -2.84 14.97
N ALA A 774 -7.47 -2.46 14.52
CA ALA A 774 -7.66 -1.31 13.62
C ALA A 774 -7.17 0.01 14.25
N ILE A 775 -7.36 0.19 15.56
CA ILE A 775 -6.85 1.35 16.30
C ILE A 775 -5.33 1.26 16.45
N GLN A 776 -4.79 0.12 16.90
CA GLN A 776 -3.35 -0.06 17.14
C GLN A 776 -2.50 0.05 15.86
N THR A 777 -3.00 -0.44 14.72
CA THR A 777 -2.27 -0.43 13.43
C THR A 777 -2.50 0.83 12.61
N SER A 778 -3.50 1.65 12.93
CA SER A 778 -3.76 2.91 12.19
C SER A 778 -2.56 3.87 12.28
N PRO A 779 -2.06 4.41 11.16
CA PRO A 779 -0.96 5.36 11.14
C PRO A 779 -1.18 6.57 12.05
N PRO A 780 -0.12 7.12 12.70
CA PRO A 780 -0.22 8.35 13.48
C PRO A 780 -0.78 9.50 12.62
N PRO A 781 -1.99 10.01 12.92
CA PRO A 781 -2.76 10.81 11.97
C PRO A 781 -2.12 12.19 11.71
N THR A 782 -2.06 12.55 10.43
CA THR A 782 -1.41 13.76 9.92
C THR A 782 -2.41 14.79 9.41
N THR A 783 -3.53 14.35 8.82
CA THR A 783 -4.64 15.21 8.40
C THR A 783 -5.76 15.26 9.46
N ALA A 784 -6.71 16.18 9.29
CA ALA A 784 -7.90 16.25 10.16
C ALA A 784 -8.84 15.06 9.94
N ASP A 785 -8.94 14.56 8.71
CA ASP A 785 -9.83 13.45 8.38
C ASP A 785 -9.27 12.10 8.87
N GLU A 786 -7.95 11.88 8.79
CA GLU A 786 -7.28 10.75 9.47
C GLU A 786 -7.55 10.73 10.99
N ARG A 787 -7.58 11.90 11.66
CA ARG A 787 -7.97 11.98 13.09
C ARG A 787 -9.44 11.64 13.31
N ARG A 788 -10.34 12.15 12.47
CA ARG A 788 -11.79 11.85 12.55
C ARG A 788 -12.06 10.36 12.41
N GLU A 789 -11.42 9.69 11.45
CA GLU A 789 -11.54 8.24 11.27
C GLU A 789 -11.02 7.45 12.48
N LEU A 790 -9.85 7.81 13.02
CA LEU A 790 -9.30 7.15 14.21
C LEU A 790 -10.19 7.36 15.44
N ASN A 791 -10.70 8.57 15.63
CA ASN A 791 -11.65 8.90 16.70
C ASN A 791 -12.97 8.13 16.54
N GLN A 792 -13.47 7.92 15.31
CA GLN A 792 -14.66 7.10 15.05
C GLN A 792 -14.44 5.64 15.46
N LEU A 793 -13.27 5.04 15.18
CA LEU A 793 -12.96 3.67 15.59
C LEU A 793 -12.88 3.54 17.12
N THR A 794 -12.22 4.49 17.77
CA THR A 794 -12.17 4.57 19.23
C THR A 794 -13.57 4.72 19.84
N PHE A 795 -14.46 5.50 19.21
CA PHE A 795 -15.86 5.62 19.61
C PHE A 795 -16.67 4.34 19.38
N GLU A 796 -16.48 3.62 18.26
CA GLU A 796 -17.11 2.31 18.03
C GLU A 796 -16.67 1.27 19.08
N LEU A 797 -15.41 1.31 19.55
CA LEU A 797 -14.93 0.43 20.61
C LEU A 797 -15.45 0.83 22.00
N PHE A 798 -15.53 2.14 22.29
CA PHE A 798 -16.24 2.66 23.47
C PHE A 798 -17.69 2.15 23.53
N GLN A 799 -18.43 2.26 22.43
CA GLN A 799 -19.80 1.75 22.35
C GLN A 799 -19.89 0.23 22.55
N LEU A 800 -18.94 -0.53 22.00
CA LEU A 800 -18.91 -1.99 22.13
C LEU A 800 -18.65 -2.42 23.59
N TYR A 801 -17.73 -1.76 24.29
CA TYR A 801 -17.48 -2.00 25.72
C TYR A 801 -18.64 -1.53 26.61
N GLY A 802 -19.27 -0.40 26.29
CA GLY A 802 -20.50 0.05 26.96
C GLY A 802 -21.65 -0.95 26.83
N GLN A 803 -21.81 -1.58 25.66
CA GLN A 803 -22.81 -2.62 25.41
C GLN A 803 -22.53 -3.93 26.18
N ALA A 804 -21.26 -4.23 26.49
CA ALA A 804 -20.87 -5.35 27.33
C ALA A 804 -20.84 -5.06 28.83
N GLY A 805 -21.06 -3.79 29.24
CA GLY A 805 -20.97 -3.36 30.64
C GLY A 805 -19.54 -3.21 31.16
N TYR A 806 -18.54 -3.07 30.29
CA TYR A 806 -17.14 -2.91 30.69
C TYR A 806 -16.83 -1.41 30.93
N ILE A 807 -17.14 -0.94 32.14
CA ILE A 807 -17.25 0.50 32.48
C ILE A 807 -15.88 1.19 32.42
N ASP A 808 -14.83 0.55 32.93
CA ASP A 808 -13.47 1.08 32.92
C ASP A 808 -12.87 1.13 31.51
N LEU A 809 -12.97 0.04 30.75
CA LEU A 809 -12.52 0.02 29.36
C LEU A 809 -13.32 0.98 28.46
N ALA A 810 -14.58 1.27 28.78
CA ALA A 810 -15.35 2.32 28.12
C ALA A 810 -14.85 3.73 28.50
N ARG A 811 -14.64 4.02 29.80
CA ARG A 811 -14.04 5.27 30.31
C ARG A 811 -12.74 5.59 29.55
N ASP A 812 -11.82 4.62 29.50
CA ASP A 812 -10.48 4.80 28.96
C ASP A 812 -10.48 5.12 27.45
N ARG A 813 -11.40 4.52 26.69
CA ARG A 813 -11.56 4.82 25.25
C ARG A 813 -12.22 6.18 25.00
N LEU A 814 -13.15 6.60 25.86
CA LEU A 814 -13.75 7.94 25.78
C LEU A 814 -12.74 9.04 26.15
N GLN A 815 -11.87 8.79 27.14
CA GLN A 815 -10.75 9.67 27.49
C GLN A 815 -9.75 9.78 26.34
N MET A 816 -9.28 8.65 25.79
CA MET A 816 -8.36 8.60 24.65
C MET A 816 -8.88 9.40 23.44
N LEU A 817 -10.19 9.35 23.17
CA LEU A 817 -10.83 10.12 22.10
C LEU A 817 -10.75 11.63 22.36
N LEU A 818 -11.04 12.07 23.59
CA LEU A 818 -10.98 13.49 23.96
C LEU A 818 -9.54 14.03 23.94
N GLU A 819 -8.57 13.26 24.44
CA GLU A 819 -7.13 13.60 24.40
C GLU A 819 -6.56 13.69 22.98
N THR A 820 -7.06 12.87 22.05
CA THR A 820 -6.61 12.84 20.64
C THR A 820 -7.30 13.92 19.77
N SER A 821 -8.42 14.47 20.22
CA SER A 821 -9.25 15.42 19.46
C SER A 821 -8.77 16.87 19.54
N GLN A 822 -8.39 17.46 18.41
CA GLN A 822 -7.97 18.87 18.34
C GLN A 822 -9.17 19.84 18.38
N PRO A 823 -8.95 21.14 18.64
CA PRO A 823 -10.00 22.16 18.50
C PRO A 823 -10.56 22.18 17.07
N GLY A 824 -11.88 22.00 16.93
CA GLY A 824 -12.56 21.92 15.63
C GLY A 824 -12.70 20.50 15.03
N ASP A 825 -12.13 19.46 15.64
CA ASP A 825 -12.41 18.07 15.23
C ASP A 825 -13.81 17.61 15.70
N LEU A 826 -14.27 18.12 16.84
CA LEU A 826 -15.59 17.95 17.44
C LEU A 826 -16.28 19.32 17.56
N SER A 827 -17.61 19.34 17.59
CA SER A 827 -18.37 20.52 18.04
C SER A 827 -18.37 20.60 19.57
N GLU A 828 -18.46 21.82 20.11
CA GLU A 828 -18.43 22.05 21.56
C GLU A 828 -19.60 21.34 22.29
N ASP A 829 -20.78 21.26 21.68
CA ASP A 829 -21.92 20.51 22.25
C ASP A 829 -21.63 19.00 22.39
N VAL A 830 -20.90 18.42 21.43
CA VAL A 830 -20.52 17.00 21.42
C VAL A 830 -19.37 16.75 22.39
N ARG A 831 -18.34 17.60 22.39
CA ARG A 831 -17.24 17.56 23.38
C ARG A 831 -17.82 17.64 24.80
N GLY A 832 -18.65 18.65 25.08
CA GLY A 832 -19.32 18.83 26.38
C GLY A 832 -20.38 17.76 26.69
N SER A 833 -20.75 16.87 25.75
CA SER A 833 -21.51 15.65 26.05
C SER A 833 -20.59 14.51 26.47
N TYR A 834 -19.48 14.30 25.74
CA TYR A 834 -18.49 13.27 26.04
C TYR A 834 -17.76 13.53 27.35
N GLU A 835 -17.41 14.78 27.68
CA GLU A 835 -16.80 15.15 28.97
C GLU A 835 -17.70 14.82 30.16
N ARG A 836 -19.02 15.01 30.03
CA ARG A 836 -19.99 14.62 31.08
C ARG A 836 -20.14 13.11 31.21
N GLN A 837 -20.16 12.38 30.09
CA GLN A 837 -20.17 10.92 30.11
C GLN A 837 -18.88 10.34 30.72
N LEU A 838 -17.72 10.93 30.40
CA LEU A 838 -16.43 10.56 30.99
C LEU A 838 -16.39 10.82 32.49
N ALA A 839 -16.95 11.94 32.96
CA ALA A 839 -17.07 12.23 34.40
C ALA A 839 -17.95 11.20 35.12
N GLU A 840 -19.13 10.86 34.59
CA GLU A 840 -20.01 9.84 35.18
C GLU A 840 -19.36 8.45 35.22
N LEU A 841 -18.68 8.05 34.14
CA LEU A 841 -17.96 6.77 34.09
C LEU A 841 -16.77 6.76 35.07
N SER A 842 -16.03 7.87 35.17
CA SER A 842 -14.90 8.01 36.10
C SER A 842 -15.34 7.92 37.56
N GLU A 843 -16.44 8.58 37.94
CA GLU A 843 -17.01 8.50 39.29
C GLU A 843 -17.43 7.07 39.65
N ARG A 844 -18.11 6.37 38.72
CA ARG A 844 -18.50 4.97 38.90
C ARG A 844 -17.29 4.04 39.07
N VAL A 845 -16.24 4.21 38.29
CA VAL A 845 -15.04 3.36 38.39
C VAL A 845 -14.26 3.66 39.69
N GLN A 846 -14.14 4.93 40.09
CA GLN A 846 -13.55 5.29 41.39
C GLN A 846 -14.30 4.62 42.56
N GLN A 847 -15.64 4.63 42.54
CA GLN A 847 -16.44 3.93 43.55
C GLN A 847 -16.17 2.40 43.57
N ILE A 848 -15.89 1.78 42.42
CA ILE A 848 -15.53 0.36 42.35
C ILE A 848 -14.11 0.13 42.89
N GLU A 849 -13.14 0.98 42.54
CA GLU A 849 -11.75 0.93 43.03
C GLU A 849 -11.69 1.12 44.56
N GLU A 850 -12.44 2.08 45.12
CA GLU A 850 -12.58 2.27 46.57
C GLU A 850 -13.21 1.04 47.26
N ASN A 851 -14.21 0.40 46.66
CA ASN A 851 -14.79 -0.83 47.18
C ASN A 851 -13.82 -2.03 47.13
N ILE A 852 -12.96 -2.12 46.10
CA ILE A 852 -11.90 -3.14 46.01
C ILE A 852 -10.83 -2.93 47.10
N LEU A 853 -10.43 -1.68 47.34
CA LEU A 853 -9.51 -1.33 48.43
C LEU A 853 -10.10 -1.67 49.80
N ASN A 854 -11.39 -1.36 50.03
CA ASN A 854 -12.09 -1.75 51.25
C ASN A 854 -12.18 -3.28 51.40
N LEU A 855 -12.45 -4.02 50.31
CA LEU A 855 -12.46 -5.48 50.31
C LEU A 855 -11.09 -6.08 50.70
N GLN A 856 -9.99 -5.48 50.20
CA GLN A 856 -8.63 -5.86 50.59
C GLN A 856 -8.35 -5.61 52.07
N VAL A 857 -8.76 -4.44 52.60
CA VAL A 857 -8.49 -4.04 54.00
C VAL A 857 -9.37 -4.79 55.01
N GLU A 858 -10.66 -4.96 54.73
CA GLU A 858 -11.61 -5.59 55.66
C GLU A 858 -11.53 -7.12 55.66
N ARG A 859 -11.22 -7.74 54.52
CA ARG A 859 -11.29 -9.20 54.35
C ARG A 859 -9.96 -9.88 54.03
N SER A 860 -8.88 -9.12 53.86
CA SER A 860 -7.59 -9.62 53.35
C SER A 860 -7.72 -10.28 51.98
N ALA A 861 -8.64 -9.78 51.13
CA ALA A 861 -8.96 -10.37 49.84
C ALA A 861 -7.75 -10.44 48.90
N GLY A 862 -7.46 -11.63 48.38
CA GLY A 862 -6.35 -11.87 47.46
C GLY A 862 -6.65 -11.36 46.03
N PRO A 863 -5.62 -11.23 45.16
CA PRO A 863 -5.80 -10.71 43.80
C PRO A 863 -6.90 -11.39 42.98
N VAL A 864 -7.07 -12.72 43.11
CA VAL A 864 -8.14 -13.46 42.42
C VAL A 864 -9.54 -13.07 42.91
N GLU A 865 -9.71 -12.77 44.21
CA GLU A 865 -10.98 -12.32 44.77
C GLU A 865 -11.31 -10.88 44.37
N LYS A 866 -10.29 -10.00 44.40
CA LYS A 866 -10.38 -8.63 43.87
C LYS A 866 -10.76 -8.63 42.38
N ALA A 867 -10.12 -9.46 41.56
CA ALA A 867 -10.42 -9.60 40.14
C ALA A 867 -11.85 -10.12 39.87
N MET A 868 -12.33 -11.10 40.65
CA MET A 868 -13.71 -11.58 40.53
C MET A 868 -14.72 -10.47 40.84
N TYR A 869 -14.53 -9.74 41.95
CA TYR A 869 -15.39 -8.62 42.32
C TYR A 869 -15.35 -7.50 41.27
N ALA A 870 -14.15 -7.09 40.84
CA ALA A 870 -13.97 -6.06 39.81
C ALA A 870 -14.72 -6.41 38.51
N ARG A 871 -14.57 -7.66 38.02
CA ARG A 871 -15.27 -8.17 36.85
C ARG A 871 -16.80 -8.17 37.03
N GLU A 872 -17.29 -8.52 38.22
CA GLU A 872 -18.74 -8.50 38.53
C GLU A 872 -19.32 -7.08 38.61
N GLN A 873 -18.53 -6.07 38.97
CA GLN A 873 -18.92 -4.66 38.90
C GLN A 873 -18.69 -4.02 37.52
N GLY A 874 -18.15 -4.76 36.55
CA GLY A 874 -17.85 -4.25 35.20
C GLY A 874 -16.51 -3.51 35.06
N ALA A 875 -15.65 -3.54 36.07
CA ALA A 875 -14.27 -3.06 36.00
C ALA A 875 -13.34 -4.19 35.48
N VAL A 876 -13.37 -4.40 34.17
CA VAL A 876 -12.72 -5.55 33.51
C VAL A 876 -11.24 -5.32 33.24
N GLY A 877 -10.83 -4.07 32.97
CA GLY A 877 -9.42 -3.69 32.91
C GLY A 877 -8.74 -3.86 34.28
N HIS A 878 -9.39 -3.42 35.36
CA HIS A 878 -8.90 -3.64 36.72
C HIS A 878 -8.81 -5.14 37.07
N ALA A 879 -9.81 -5.94 36.68
CA ALA A 879 -9.78 -7.39 36.85
C ALA A 879 -8.63 -8.08 36.07
N ILE A 880 -8.27 -7.57 34.90
CA ILE A 880 -7.11 -8.04 34.14
C ILE A 880 -5.80 -7.75 34.90
N SER A 881 -5.59 -6.51 35.38
CA SER A 881 -4.38 -6.13 36.13
C SER A 881 -4.13 -7.00 37.36
N GLU A 882 -5.18 -7.25 38.16
CA GLU A 882 -5.12 -8.13 39.35
C GLU A 882 -4.80 -9.60 38.99
N LEU A 883 -5.25 -10.08 37.84
CA LEU A 883 -4.93 -11.43 37.35
C LEU A 883 -3.52 -11.51 36.73
N GLU A 884 -3.03 -10.43 36.10
CA GLU A 884 -1.64 -10.33 35.65
C GLU A 884 -0.68 -10.39 36.85
N GLU A 885 -0.93 -9.61 37.92
CA GLU A 885 -0.15 -9.70 39.17
C GLU A 885 -0.20 -11.11 39.77
N ALA A 886 -1.40 -11.70 39.88
CA ALA A 886 -1.56 -13.06 40.38
C ALA A 886 -0.79 -14.10 39.55
N TYR A 887 -0.76 -13.95 38.22
CA TYR A 887 -0.04 -14.82 37.30
C TYR A 887 1.47 -14.68 37.46
N HIS A 888 2.00 -13.46 37.54
CA HIS A 888 3.42 -13.20 37.79
C HIS A 888 3.89 -13.72 39.16
N GLN A 889 3.00 -13.71 40.17
CA GLN A 889 3.25 -14.31 41.49
C GLN A 889 2.97 -15.82 41.53
N ASN A 890 2.60 -16.44 40.40
CA ASN A 890 2.24 -17.87 40.26
C ASN A 890 1.15 -18.34 41.25
N MET A 891 0.22 -17.44 41.59
CA MET A 891 -0.92 -17.74 42.46
C MET A 891 -1.99 -18.49 41.69
N SER A 892 -2.48 -19.60 42.25
CA SER A 892 -3.64 -20.36 41.75
C SER A 892 -3.70 -20.50 40.21
N PRO A 893 -2.64 -21.00 39.54
CA PRO A 893 -2.50 -20.89 38.07
C PRO A 893 -3.63 -21.60 37.29
N ILE A 894 -4.24 -22.64 37.87
CA ILE A 894 -5.40 -23.37 37.31
C ILE A 894 -6.68 -22.49 37.24
N VAL A 895 -6.76 -21.41 38.03
CA VAL A 895 -7.88 -20.47 38.07
C VAL A 895 -7.54 -19.16 37.36
N VAL A 896 -6.34 -18.63 37.60
CA VAL A 896 -5.89 -17.34 37.04
C VAL A 896 -5.71 -17.42 35.53
N LYS A 897 -5.01 -18.45 35.03
CA LYS A 897 -4.62 -18.53 33.62
C LYS A 897 -5.82 -18.69 32.66
N PRO A 898 -6.84 -19.53 32.92
CA PRO A 898 -8.03 -19.58 32.06
C PRO A 898 -8.82 -18.28 32.09
N MET A 899 -8.97 -17.66 33.27
CA MET A 899 -9.68 -16.37 33.41
C MET A 899 -8.99 -15.26 32.62
N LEU A 900 -7.65 -15.15 32.71
CA LEU A 900 -6.89 -14.13 32.00
C LEU A 900 -6.95 -14.34 30.47
N VAL A 901 -6.86 -15.60 29.99
CA VAL A 901 -7.07 -15.94 28.57
C VAL A 901 -8.48 -15.59 28.09
N ASP A 902 -9.52 -15.90 28.88
CA ASP A 902 -10.90 -15.58 28.53
C ASP A 902 -11.11 -14.05 28.46
N LEU A 903 -10.58 -13.30 29.45
CA LEU A 903 -10.70 -11.83 29.50
C LEU A 903 -9.94 -11.13 28.36
N TYR A 904 -8.73 -11.60 28.02
CA TYR A 904 -8.01 -11.13 26.84
C TYR A 904 -8.81 -11.40 25.54
N CYS A 905 -9.43 -12.57 25.40
CA CYS A 905 -10.28 -12.86 24.24
C CYS A 905 -11.54 -11.98 24.18
N THR A 906 -12.18 -11.66 25.32
CA THR A 906 -13.32 -10.73 25.36
C THR A 906 -12.95 -9.27 25.19
N THR A 907 -11.72 -8.87 25.50
CA THR A 907 -11.21 -7.50 25.32
C THR A 907 -10.44 -7.30 24.01
N GLY A 908 -10.49 -8.27 23.09
CA GLY A 908 -9.88 -8.15 21.77
C GLY A 908 -8.35 -8.14 21.78
N GLN A 909 -7.73 -8.88 22.70
CA GLN A 909 -6.27 -9.02 22.88
C GLN A 909 -5.80 -10.50 22.74
N PRO A 910 -6.17 -11.24 21.67
CA PRO A 910 -5.81 -12.66 21.55
C PRO A 910 -4.30 -12.91 21.38
N ASP A 911 -3.53 -11.89 21.02
CA ASP A 911 -2.07 -11.86 21.06
C ASP A 911 -1.52 -12.05 22.49
N ARG A 912 -1.94 -11.24 23.46
CA ARG A 912 -1.60 -11.43 24.89
C ARG A 912 -2.07 -12.78 25.42
N ALA A 913 -3.19 -13.30 24.92
CA ALA A 913 -3.64 -14.67 25.24
C ALA A 913 -2.74 -15.75 24.64
N MET A 914 -2.16 -15.51 23.45
CA MET A 914 -1.20 -16.43 22.81
C MET A 914 0.12 -16.51 23.57
N GLU A 915 0.56 -15.44 24.24
CA GLU A 915 1.77 -15.46 25.10
C GLU A 915 1.62 -16.36 26.33
N LEU A 916 0.39 -16.60 26.80
CA LEU A 916 0.12 -17.46 27.95
C LEU A 916 0.09 -18.95 27.61
N ILE A 917 -0.27 -19.34 26.39
CA ILE A 917 -0.43 -20.75 26.01
C ILE A 917 0.93 -21.39 25.63
N SER A 918 1.12 -22.66 25.99
CA SER A 918 2.31 -23.37 25.55
C SER A 918 2.24 -23.71 24.06
N LEU A 919 3.32 -23.43 23.32
CA LEU A 919 3.51 -23.89 21.93
C LEU A 919 3.64 -25.42 21.83
N ALA A 920 3.84 -26.14 22.94
CA ALA A 920 3.82 -27.59 22.95
C ALA A 920 2.39 -28.11 22.74
N ALA A 921 2.19 -28.95 21.72
CA ALA A 921 0.86 -29.45 21.29
C ALA A 921 0.18 -30.46 22.27
N GLY A 922 0.53 -30.41 23.56
CA GLY A 922 -0.03 -31.23 24.63
C GLY A 922 -1.39 -30.73 25.15
N ASP A 923 -1.80 -31.24 26.30
CA ASP A 923 -3.02 -30.84 27.00
C ASP A 923 -2.63 -29.95 28.19
N ASP A 924 -2.73 -28.63 28.02
CA ASP A 924 -2.37 -27.71 29.11
C ASP A 924 -3.52 -27.67 30.12
N GLN A 925 -3.36 -28.46 31.19
CA GLN A 925 -4.32 -28.56 32.30
C GLN A 925 -4.44 -27.26 33.11
N THR A 926 -3.55 -26.27 32.89
CA THR A 926 -3.69 -24.93 33.49
C THR A 926 -4.62 -24.01 32.69
N LEU A 927 -5.12 -24.44 31.51
CA LEU A 927 -6.10 -23.69 30.69
C LEU A 927 -7.56 -24.19 30.85
N GLY A 928 -7.83 -25.14 31.75
CA GLY A 928 -9.19 -25.54 32.07
C GLY A 928 -9.27 -26.84 32.87
N THR A 929 -10.19 -26.87 33.82
CA THR A 929 -10.46 -28.03 34.69
C THR A 929 -11.43 -29.04 34.06
N GLU A 930 -12.19 -28.66 33.03
CA GLU A 930 -13.22 -29.50 32.41
C GLU A 930 -12.77 -30.16 31.08
N PRO A 931 -13.26 -31.36 30.72
CA PRO A 931 -12.75 -32.12 29.57
C PRO A 931 -12.94 -31.44 28.20
N GLY A 932 -11.86 -30.84 27.70
CA GLY A 932 -11.80 -30.20 26.37
C GLY A 932 -11.63 -28.68 26.40
N ASP A 933 -11.82 -28.04 27.56
CA ASP A 933 -11.77 -26.58 27.74
C ASP A 933 -10.46 -25.95 27.27
N SER A 934 -9.32 -26.57 27.63
CA SER A 934 -7.97 -26.13 27.22
C SER A 934 -7.86 -25.98 25.70
N TYR A 935 -8.30 -26.99 24.96
CA TYR A 935 -8.33 -26.95 23.49
C TYR A 935 -9.39 -26.02 22.93
N ARG A 936 -10.50 -25.78 23.65
CA ARG A 936 -11.46 -24.76 23.25
C ARG A 936 -10.81 -23.38 23.29
N ARG A 937 -10.19 -23.00 24.41
CA ARG A 937 -9.49 -21.71 24.58
C ARG A 937 -8.36 -21.53 23.56
N GLN A 938 -7.51 -22.53 23.37
CA GLN A 938 -6.46 -22.51 22.33
C GLN A 938 -7.06 -22.25 20.93
N GLY A 939 -8.09 -23.00 20.53
CA GLY A 939 -8.73 -22.80 19.22
C GLY A 939 -9.44 -21.44 19.08
N LEU A 940 -9.94 -20.84 20.17
CA LEU A 940 -10.52 -19.49 20.14
C LEU A 940 -9.46 -18.42 19.85
N ILE A 941 -8.29 -18.50 20.50
CA ILE A 941 -7.15 -17.61 20.23
C ILE A 941 -6.78 -17.65 18.73
N TYR A 942 -6.62 -18.86 18.18
CA TYR A 942 -6.31 -19.03 16.76
C TYR A 942 -7.43 -18.50 15.83
N LEU A 943 -8.72 -18.64 16.19
CA LEU A 943 -9.83 -18.09 15.40
C LEU A 943 -9.81 -16.56 15.36
N LEU A 944 -9.59 -15.90 16.50
CA LEU A 944 -9.57 -14.43 16.56
C LEU A 944 -8.38 -13.86 15.75
N LEU A 945 -7.22 -14.52 15.84
CA LEU A 945 -6.05 -14.25 14.99
C LEU A 945 -6.24 -14.64 13.50
N GLY A 946 -7.32 -15.35 13.15
CA GLY A 946 -7.65 -15.71 11.76
C GLY A 946 -7.06 -17.03 11.26
N ASN A 947 -6.34 -17.78 12.11
CA ASN A 947 -5.90 -19.13 11.79
C ASN A 947 -7.03 -20.14 12.02
N TYR A 948 -8.00 -20.12 11.11
CA TYR A 948 -9.16 -21.01 11.15
C TYR A 948 -8.78 -22.50 11.04
N GLY A 949 -7.65 -22.83 10.39
CA GLY A 949 -7.17 -24.20 10.27
C GLY A 949 -6.79 -24.82 11.62
N SER A 950 -5.95 -24.12 12.38
CA SER A 950 -5.62 -24.51 13.76
C SER A 950 -6.85 -24.53 14.66
N ALA A 951 -7.68 -23.48 14.60
CA ALA A 951 -8.90 -23.38 15.40
C ALA A 951 -9.84 -24.59 15.19
N ALA A 952 -10.12 -24.93 13.93
CA ALA A 952 -10.97 -26.05 13.57
C ALA A 952 -10.36 -27.39 14.04
N SER A 953 -9.05 -27.61 13.95
CA SER A 953 -8.43 -28.85 14.43
C SER A 953 -8.47 -28.98 15.96
N PHE A 954 -8.15 -27.91 16.71
CA PHE A 954 -8.26 -27.91 18.18
C PHE A 954 -9.70 -28.23 18.64
N TRP A 955 -10.71 -27.71 17.95
CA TRP A 955 -12.11 -27.94 18.32
C TRP A 955 -12.65 -29.29 17.85
N GLN A 956 -12.50 -29.63 16.56
CA GLN A 956 -13.03 -30.84 15.94
C GLN A 956 -12.32 -32.11 16.42
N ASP A 957 -10.98 -32.08 16.48
CA ASP A 957 -10.17 -33.29 16.70
C ASP A 957 -9.86 -33.53 18.18
N ARG A 958 -9.99 -32.49 19.03
CA ARG A 958 -9.58 -32.56 20.45
C ARG A 958 -10.66 -32.14 21.45
N ALA A 959 -11.21 -30.93 21.35
CA ALA A 959 -12.16 -30.41 22.35
C ALA A 959 -13.49 -31.17 22.36
N ILE A 960 -14.19 -31.23 21.21
CA ILE A 960 -15.51 -31.86 21.10
C ILE A 960 -15.45 -33.39 21.36
N PRO A 961 -14.44 -34.15 20.89
CA PRO A 961 -14.31 -35.57 21.23
C PRO A 961 -14.16 -35.84 22.73
N ARG A 962 -13.43 -34.99 23.46
CA ARG A 962 -13.28 -35.09 24.93
C ARG A 962 -14.59 -34.79 25.66
N LEU A 963 -15.29 -33.72 25.27
CA LEU A 963 -16.61 -33.40 25.82
C LEU A 963 -17.61 -34.53 25.57
N ARG A 964 -17.59 -35.13 24.37
CA ARG A 964 -18.42 -36.30 24.02
C ARG A 964 -18.07 -37.55 24.83
N TYR A 965 -16.81 -37.79 25.14
CA TYR A 965 -16.38 -38.89 26.01
C TYR A 965 -16.93 -38.69 27.43
N GLU A 966 -16.73 -37.52 28.02
CA GLU A 966 -17.23 -37.18 29.36
C GLU A 966 -18.77 -37.29 29.44
N ARG A 967 -19.48 -36.73 28.46
CA ARG A 967 -20.94 -36.84 28.33
C ARG A 967 -21.41 -38.30 28.28
N THR A 968 -20.70 -39.16 27.56
CA THR A 968 -21.01 -40.60 27.43
C THR A 968 -20.71 -41.36 28.73
N SER A 969 -19.60 -41.01 29.39
CA SER A 969 -19.22 -41.53 30.71
C SER A 969 -20.30 -41.22 31.75
N ARG A 970 -20.74 -39.95 31.85
CA ARG A 970 -21.83 -39.55 32.77
C ARG A 970 -23.15 -40.22 32.44
N ALA A 971 -23.57 -40.28 31.17
CA ALA A 971 -24.80 -40.96 30.78
C ALA A 971 -24.81 -42.44 31.21
N LEU A 972 -23.67 -43.13 31.12
CA LEU A 972 -23.52 -44.50 31.63
C LEU A 972 -23.58 -44.58 33.16
N MET A 973 -23.02 -43.60 33.88
CA MET A 973 -23.15 -43.51 35.34
C MET A 973 -24.60 -43.24 35.77
N THR A 974 -25.32 -42.32 35.11
CA THR A 974 -26.75 -42.06 35.35
C THR A 974 -27.56 -43.34 35.15
N ALA A 975 -27.34 -44.06 34.05
CA ALA A 975 -28.02 -45.33 33.79
C ALA A 975 -27.72 -46.39 34.87
N GLN A 976 -26.48 -46.49 35.36
CA GLN A 976 -26.12 -47.38 36.46
C GLN A 976 -26.76 -46.96 37.81
N ALA A 977 -26.87 -45.66 38.09
CA ALA A 977 -27.54 -45.16 39.28
C ALA A 977 -29.04 -45.52 39.27
N VAL A 978 -29.72 -45.29 38.13
CA VAL A 978 -31.12 -45.68 37.93
C VAL A 978 -31.32 -47.18 38.11
N THR A 979 -30.49 -48.04 37.52
CA THR A 979 -30.64 -49.51 37.68
C THR A 979 -30.34 -50.03 39.08
N ARG A 980 -29.67 -49.23 39.92
CA ARG A 980 -29.44 -49.51 41.35
C ARG A 980 -30.49 -48.89 42.29
N GLY A 981 -31.45 -48.14 41.76
CA GLY A 981 -32.46 -47.42 42.54
C GLY A 981 -31.96 -46.12 43.20
N ASP A 982 -30.75 -45.66 42.85
CA ASP A 982 -30.16 -44.41 43.36
C ASP A 982 -30.67 -43.22 42.55
N LEU A 983 -31.93 -42.88 42.79
CA LEU A 983 -32.63 -41.80 42.08
C LEU A 983 -32.05 -40.41 42.38
N ALA A 984 -31.41 -40.22 43.54
CA ALA A 984 -30.81 -38.95 43.92
C ALA A 984 -29.55 -38.65 43.08
N ASN A 985 -28.60 -39.60 43.01
CA ASN A 985 -27.43 -39.43 42.16
C ASN A 985 -27.77 -39.47 40.67
N ALA A 986 -28.79 -40.25 40.26
CA ALA A 986 -29.31 -40.19 38.90
C ALA A 986 -29.83 -38.79 38.52
N SER A 987 -30.62 -38.15 39.40
CA SER A 987 -31.21 -36.82 39.14
C SER A 987 -30.15 -35.72 39.05
N ASN A 988 -29.15 -35.75 39.94
CA ASN A 988 -28.02 -34.80 39.88
C ASN A 988 -27.16 -35.03 38.63
N ALA A 989 -26.91 -36.28 38.25
CA ALA A 989 -26.12 -36.60 37.05
C ALA A 989 -26.85 -36.16 35.76
N ASP A 990 -28.17 -36.34 35.69
CA ASP A 990 -29.02 -35.91 34.56
C ASP A 990 -29.01 -34.39 34.34
N LEU A 991 -29.10 -33.60 35.42
CA LEU A 991 -28.92 -32.14 35.36
C LEU A 991 -27.57 -31.73 34.75
N THR A 992 -26.48 -32.44 35.08
CA THR A 992 -25.18 -32.17 34.43
C THR A 992 -25.12 -32.67 32.98
N LEU A 993 -25.84 -33.74 32.65
CA LEU A 993 -25.90 -34.28 31.28
C LEU A 993 -26.58 -33.30 30.31
N ALA A 994 -27.66 -32.64 30.75
CA ALA A 994 -28.30 -31.55 30.00
C ALA A 994 -27.34 -30.38 29.72
N GLY A 995 -26.55 -29.96 30.72
CA GLY A 995 -25.52 -28.93 30.55
C GLY A 995 -24.44 -29.31 29.53
N LEU A 996 -23.99 -30.57 29.53
CA LEU A 996 -23.01 -31.09 28.56
C LEU A 996 -23.60 -31.21 27.14
N LEU A 997 -24.91 -31.50 27.00
CA LEU A 997 -25.61 -31.50 25.70
C LEU A 997 -25.66 -30.09 25.11
N GLY A 998 -26.14 -29.10 25.89
CA GLY A 998 -26.19 -27.70 25.46
C GLY A 998 -24.81 -27.13 25.10
N ARG A 999 -23.78 -27.44 25.90
CA ARG A 999 -22.40 -27.05 25.59
C ARG A 999 -21.87 -27.69 24.30
N GLN A 1000 -22.16 -28.97 24.05
CA GLN A 1000 -21.73 -29.59 22.79
C GLN A 1000 -22.47 -28.98 21.58
N SER A 1001 -23.76 -28.65 21.71
CA SER A 1001 -24.49 -27.91 20.67
C SER A 1001 -23.84 -26.55 20.38
N LEU A 1002 -23.45 -25.80 21.41
CA LEU A 1002 -22.71 -24.54 21.25
C LEU A 1002 -21.37 -24.77 20.53
N TRP A 1003 -20.53 -25.72 20.97
CA TRP A 1003 -19.22 -25.95 20.36
C TRP A 1003 -19.31 -26.49 18.91
N ASP A 1004 -20.26 -27.37 18.59
CA ASP A 1004 -20.52 -27.80 17.20
C ASP A 1004 -21.07 -26.64 16.32
N PHE A 1005 -21.82 -25.68 16.90
CA PHE A 1005 -22.25 -24.45 16.21
C PHE A 1005 -21.11 -23.48 15.96
N GLU A 1006 -20.27 -23.20 16.97
CA GLU A 1006 -19.10 -22.33 16.86
C GLU A 1006 -18.05 -22.91 15.90
N LEU A 1007 -17.85 -24.23 15.90
CA LEU A 1007 -17.05 -24.93 14.89
C LEU A 1007 -17.68 -24.77 13.49
N GLY A 1008 -19.00 -24.84 13.37
CA GLY A 1008 -19.70 -24.53 12.12
C GLY A 1008 -19.43 -23.12 11.62
N GLN A 1009 -19.50 -22.11 12.49
CA GLN A 1009 -19.17 -20.72 12.18
C GLN A 1009 -17.69 -20.55 11.74
N CYS A 1010 -16.76 -21.16 12.48
CA CYS A 1010 -15.33 -21.17 12.15
C CYS A 1010 -15.07 -21.76 10.75
N LEU A 1011 -15.71 -22.89 10.43
CA LEU A 1011 -15.60 -23.56 9.12
C LEU A 1011 -16.30 -22.79 8.00
N LEU A 1012 -17.39 -22.07 8.29
CA LEU A 1012 -18.08 -21.24 7.32
C LEU A 1012 -17.24 -20.00 6.97
N GLU A 1013 -16.65 -19.33 7.96
CA GLU A 1013 -15.70 -18.24 7.72
C GLU A 1013 -14.46 -18.72 6.97
N SER A 1014 -13.88 -19.86 7.35
CA SER A 1014 -12.67 -20.40 6.72
C SER A 1014 -12.83 -20.77 5.24
N GLY A 1015 -14.07 -20.83 4.74
CA GLY A 1015 -14.36 -21.21 3.37
C GLY A 1015 -14.57 -22.71 3.17
N ALA A 1016 -15.02 -23.44 4.19
CA ALA A 1016 -15.31 -24.88 4.14
C ALA A 1016 -16.81 -25.19 4.43
N PRO A 1017 -17.75 -24.76 3.55
CA PRO A 1017 -19.18 -24.84 3.82
C PRO A 1017 -19.70 -26.26 4.08
N ASP A 1018 -19.22 -27.29 3.38
CA ASP A 1018 -19.63 -28.68 3.64
C ASP A 1018 -19.33 -29.15 5.07
N ARG A 1019 -18.14 -28.81 5.60
CA ARG A 1019 -17.76 -29.12 6.99
C ARG A 1019 -18.56 -28.29 8.00
N ALA A 1020 -18.93 -27.06 7.63
CA ALA A 1020 -19.83 -26.23 8.44
C ALA A 1020 -21.23 -26.86 8.53
N ALA A 1021 -21.78 -27.31 7.40
CA ALA A 1021 -23.07 -27.99 7.33
C ALA A 1021 -23.11 -29.27 8.18
N GLU A 1022 -22.07 -30.11 8.14
CA GLU A 1022 -21.95 -31.26 9.04
C GLU A 1022 -22.03 -30.84 10.52
N SER A 1023 -21.35 -29.74 10.87
CA SER A 1023 -21.24 -29.27 12.26
C SER A 1023 -22.56 -28.69 12.77
N TYR A 1024 -23.26 -27.87 11.97
CA TYR A 1024 -24.62 -27.42 12.27
C TYR A 1024 -25.61 -28.61 12.36
N THR A 1025 -25.46 -29.61 11.48
CA THR A 1025 -26.28 -30.83 11.51
C THR A 1025 -26.07 -31.62 12.81
N ARG A 1026 -24.81 -31.77 13.27
CA ARG A 1026 -24.50 -32.40 14.56
C ARG A 1026 -25.10 -31.59 15.71
N SER A 1027 -24.93 -30.28 15.74
CA SER A 1027 -25.48 -29.41 16.80
C SER A 1027 -27.01 -29.54 16.91
N LEU A 1028 -27.74 -29.42 15.80
CA LEU A 1028 -29.20 -29.57 15.75
C LEU A 1028 -29.71 -31.00 15.98
N THR A 1029 -28.85 -32.02 15.86
CA THR A 1029 -29.16 -33.41 16.23
C THR A 1029 -28.94 -33.67 17.72
N VAL A 1030 -28.01 -32.95 18.35
CA VAL A 1030 -27.70 -33.05 19.79
C VAL A 1030 -28.68 -32.23 20.63
N GLU A 1031 -29.01 -31.02 20.20
CA GLU A 1031 -29.97 -30.15 20.88
C GLU A 1031 -30.95 -29.52 19.87
N PRO A 1032 -32.06 -30.22 19.53
CA PRO A 1032 -33.00 -29.74 18.52
C PRO A 1032 -33.76 -28.46 18.91
N ALA A 1033 -33.75 -28.07 20.19
CA ALA A 1033 -34.35 -26.83 20.70
C ALA A 1033 -33.33 -25.70 20.95
N SER A 1034 -32.08 -25.86 20.48
CA SER A 1034 -31.00 -24.87 20.62
C SER A 1034 -31.41 -23.46 20.18
N PRO A 1035 -31.07 -22.39 20.93
CA PRO A 1035 -31.46 -21.02 20.58
C PRO A 1035 -30.85 -20.56 19.25
N TYR A 1036 -29.73 -21.14 18.84
CA TYR A 1036 -29.07 -20.86 17.55
C TYR A 1036 -29.76 -21.53 16.34
N ARG A 1037 -30.86 -22.26 16.57
CA ARG A 1037 -31.56 -23.01 15.53
C ARG A 1037 -32.00 -22.20 14.30
N PRO A 1038 -32.56 -20.98 14.41
CA PRO A 1038 -32.94 -20.19 13.22
C PRO A 1038 -31.75 -19.93 12.30
N LEU A 1039 -30.60 -19.63 12.88
CA LEU A 1039 -29.37 -19.31 12.16
C LEU A 1039 -28.72 -20.56 11.54
N MET A 1040 -28.67 -21.67 12.28
CA MET A 1040 -28.21 -22.95 11.73
C MET A 1040 -29.13 -23.47 10.61
N ALA A 1041 -30.44 -23.31 10.73
CA ALA A 1041 -31.40 -23.68 9.68
C ALA A 1041 -31.17 -22.84 8.42
N TYR A 1042 -31.10 -21.51 8.55
CA TYR A 1042 -30.81 -20.59 7.44
C TYR A 1042 -29.53 -20.99 6.68
N TYR A 1043 -28.41 -21.22 7.37
CA TYR A 1043 -27.17 -21.60 6.70
C TYR A 1043 -27.25 -22.98 6.03
N LEU A 1044 -27.90 -23.98 6.66
CA LEU A 1044 -28.13 -25.29 6.03
C LEU A 1044 -28.97 -25.16 4.75
N GLU A 1045 -30.01 -24.33 4.76
CA GLU A 1045 -30.86 -24.08 3.59
C GLU A 1045 -30.09 -23.42 2.43
N GLN A 1046 -29.25 -22.40 2.71
CA GLN A 1046 -28.39 -21.78 1.68
C GLN A 1046 -27.39 -22.77 1.06
N MET A 1047 -26.82 -23.65 1.90
CA MET A 1047 -25.91 -24.73 1.50
C MET A 1047 -26.63 -25.90 0.80
N GLY A 1048 -27.97 -25.90 0.69
CA GLY A 1048 -28.74 -26.98 0.08
C GLY A 1048 -28.64 -28.29 0.87
N ARG A 1049 -28.70 -28.20 2.21
CA ARG A 1049 -28.56 -29.31 3.16
C ARG A 1049 -29.83 -29.42 4.01
N PRO A 1050 -30.28 -30.64 4.37
CA PRO A 1050 -31.52 -30.82 5.11
C PRO A 1050 -31.38 -30.36 6.57
N VAL A 1051 -32.34 -29.58 7.06
CA VAL A 1051 -32.40 -29.14 8.47
C VAL A 1051 -32.95 -30.29 9.33
N PRO A 1052 -32.25 -30.74 10.40
CA PRO A 1052 -32.78 -31.76 11.32
C PRO A 1052 -34.11 -31.34 11.94
N ALA A 1053 -35.05 -32.28 12.05
CA ALA A 1053 -36.42 -31.99 12.50
C ALA A 1053 -36.45 -31.33 13.90
N ALA A 1054 -37.33 -30.35 14.08
CA ALA A 1054 -37.65 -29.83 15.41
C ALA A 1054 -38.45 -30.87 16.19
N THR A 1055 -38.13 -31.08 17.47
CA THR A 1055 -38.97 -31.87 18.37
C THR A 1055 -40.34 -31.19 18.46
N LYS A 1056 -41.43 -31.92 18.19
CA LYS A 1056 -42.77 -31.41 18.49
C LYS A 1056 -42.84 -31.15 19.99
N ALA A 1057 -43.15 -29.91 20.38
CA ALA A 1057 -43.23 -29.52 21.78
C ALA A 1057 -44.33 -30.32 22.49
N THR A 1058 -43.94 -31.36 23.23
CA THR A 1058 -44.84 -32.08 24.12
C THR A 1058 -45.16 -31.15 25.29
N THR A 1059 -46.38 -30.62 25.33
CA THR A 1059 -46.84 -29.70 26.37
C THR A 1059 -46.91 -30.40 27.72
N THR A 1060 -45.80 -30.36 28.45
CA THR A 1060 -45.72 -30.81 29.85
C THR A 1060 -46.29 -29.72 30.76
N PRO A 1061 -47.17 -30.03 31.74
CA PRO A 1061 -47.82 -29.01 32.55
C PRO A 1061 -46.83 -28.21 33.40
N ALA A 1062 -47.04 -26.89 33.53
CA ALA A 1062 -46.26 -26.06 34.43
C ALA A 1062 -46.53 -26.44 35.90
N ALA A 1063 -45.46 -26.71 36.65
CA ALA A 1063 -45.53 -26.80 38.10
C ALA A 1063 -45.63 -25.38 38.71
N PRO A 1064 -46.43 -25.18 39.78
CA PRO A 1064 -46.72 -23.85 40.31
C PRO A 1064 -45.62 -23.34 41.26
N GLY A 1065 -45.21 -22.07 41.16
CA GLY A 1065 -44.36 -21.51 42.24
C GLY A 1065 -43.53 -20.25 42.03
N SER A 1066 -44.01 -19.21 41.33
CA SER A 1066 -43.53 -17.84 41.62
C SER A 1066 -44.62 -16.80 41.33
N GLN A 1067 -44.72 -15.78 42.17
CA GLN A 1067 -45.74 -14.73 42.07
C GLN A 1067 -45.17 -13.49 41.38
N SER A 1068 -45.96 -12.86 40.51
CA SER A 1068 -45.74 -11.51 40.02
C SER A 1068 -47.08 -10.74 40.10
N PRO A 1069 -47.10 -9.42 40.39
CA PRO A 1069 -48.34 -8.70 40.67
C PRO A 1069 -49.26 -8.59 39.45
N ALA A 1070 -50.57 -8.59 39.70
CA ALA A 1070 -51.58 -8.58 38.65
C ALA A 1070 -51.74 -7.20 37.96
N ALA A 1071 -51.98 -7.23 36.65
CA ALA A 1071 -52.64 -6.17 35.89
C ALA A 1071 -53.98 -6.73 35.34
N PRO A 1072 -55.07 -5.95 35.30
CA PRO A 1072 -56.41 -6.49 35.09
C PRO A 1072 -56.76 -6.82 33.63
N ASP A 1073 -57.67 -7.78 33.45
CA ASP A 1073 -58.18 -8.29 32.17
C ASP A 1073 -58.94 -7.26 31.32
N GLY A 1074 -59.02 -7.49 30.00
CA GLY A 1074 -59.80 -6.59 29.12
C GLY A 1074 -59.78 -6.81 27.60
N LYS A 1075 -59.68 -8.04 27.08
CA LYS A 1075 -60.00 -8.32 25.64
C LYS A 1075 -61.37 -8.99 25.50
N PRO A 1076 -62.14 -8.59 24.48
CA PRO A 1076 -62.69 -9.58 23.53
C PRO A 1076 -62.18 -9.40 22.09
N GLU A 1077 -62.37 -10.42 21.25
CA GLU A 1077 -61.96 -10.45 19.84
C GLU A 1077 -62.94 -9.75 18.88
N PRO A 1078 -62.48 -9.33 17.68
CA PRO A 1078 -63.33 -8.79 16.62
C PRO A 1078 -63.75 -9.85 15.57
N PRO A 1079 -65.02 -9.83 15.11
CA PRO A 1079 -65.43 -10.50 13.87
C PRO A 1079 -65.76 -9.50 12.74
N LYS A 1080 -65.32 -9.88 11.53
CA LYS A 1080 -65.45 -9.23 10.20
C LYS A 1080 -66.73 -8.39 9.95
N PRO A 1081 -66.62 -7.23 9.27
CA PRO A 1081 -67.74 -6.64 8.52
C PRO A 1081 -67.92 -7.31 7.15
N ALA A 1082 -69.16 -7.40 6.68
CA ALA A 1082 -69.52 -7.70 5.30
C ALA A 1082 -70.67 -6.77 4.85
N ALA A 1083 -70.70 -6.43 3.56
CA ALA A 1083 -71.44 -5.31 2.96
C ALA A 1083 -72.94 -5.19 3.28
N ALA A 1084 -73.40 -3.94 3.47
CA ALA A 1084 -74.60 -3.39 2.80
C ALA A 1084 -74.67 -1.84 2.91
N GLU A 1085 -74.86 -1.16 1.77
CA GLU A 1085 -75.53 0.15 1.66
C GLU A 1085 -77.08 -0.05 1.73
N PRO A 1086 -77.97 0.97 1.77
CA PRO A 1086 -77.76 2.41 1.55
C PRO A 1086 -78.48 3.37 2.53
N GLY A 1087 -78.30 4.68 2.35
CA GLY A 1087 -79.17 5.72 2.94
C GLY A 1087 -78.60 7.13 2.80
N ALA A 1088 -79.35 8.06 2.18
CA ALA A 1088 -78.88 9.41 1.89
C ALA A 1088 -79.80 10.52 2.43
N SER A 1089 -79.23 11.50 3.15
CA SER A 1089 -79.81 12.86 3.26
C SER A 1089 -78.80 13.91 3.77
N LYS A 1090 -78.81 15.07 3.10
CA LYS A 1090 -78.38 16.40 3.56
C LYS A 1090 -79.66 17.18 3.99
N PRO A 1091 -79.61 18.43 4.53
CA PRO A 1091 -78.50 19.25 5.08
C PRO A 1091 -78.84 19.96 6.43
N ALA A 1092 -78.02 20.97 6.79
CA ALA A 1092 -78.40 22.29 7.37
C ALA A 1092 -78.30 22.58 8.90
N ASP A 1093 -77.47 23.59 9.20
CA ASP A 1093 -77.56 24.60 10.29
C ASP A 1093 -78.79 25.53 10.11
N PRO A 1094 -79.20 26.45 11.05
CA PRO A 1094 -78.37 27.14 12.07
C PRO A 1094 -79.02 27.52 13.45
N ALA A 1095 -78.20 28.16 14.31
CA ALA A 1095 -78.57 29.23 15.30
C ALA A 1095 -79.28 28.81 16.62
N LYS A 1096 -79.23 29.54 17.77
CA LYS A 1096 -78.54 30.80 18.17
C LYS A 1096 -78.47 30.95 19.73
N SER A 1097 -77.94 32.10 20.22
CA SER A 1097 -78.02 32.65 21.61
C SER A 1097 -77.03 32.04 22.63
N GLU A 1098 -76.41 32.73 23.61
CA GLU A 1098 -76.22 34.17 23.99
C GLU A 1098 -75.08 34.27 25.07
N ALA A 1099 -74.57 35.38 25.64
CA ALA A 1099 -74.73 36.86 25.53
C ALA A 1099 -73.50 37.59 26.17
N THR A 1100 -73.57 38.94 26.27
CA THR A 1100 -72.87 39.82 27.24
C THR A 1100 -71.45 40.35 26.92
N LYS A 1101 -71.32 41.69 27.04
CA LYS A 1101 -70.09 42.55 27.07
C LYS A 1101 -70.23 43.46 28.33
N PRO A 1102 -69.18 44.11 28.89
CA PRO A 1102 -68.24 45.04 28.22
C PRO A 1102 -66.76 44.80 28.68
N ALA A 1103 -65.73 45.62 28.42
CA ALA A 1103 -65.63 46.99 27.87
C ALA A 1103 -64.35 47.20 27.02
N GLU A 1104 -64.25 48.38 26.41
CA GLU A 1104 -63.11 48.95 25.67
C GLU A 1104 -62.59 50.21 26.45
N PRO A 1105 -61.61 51.06 26.00
CA PRO A 1105 -61.14 51.30 24.62
C PRO A 1105 -59.62 51.50 24.38
N ALA A 1106 -59.17 51.34 23.12
CA ALA A 1106 -58.06 52.14 22.51
C ALA A 1106 -57.87 51.91 20.98
N LYS A 1107 -58.72 52.53 20.14
CA LYS A 1107 -58.47 53.16 18.81
C LYS A 1107 -57.10 52.89 18.12
N VAL A 1108 -57.00 52.55 16.82
CA VAL A 1108 -57.35 53.37 15.62
C VAL A 1108 -57.35 52.50 14.33
N ASP A 1109 -58.28 52.82 13.40
CA ASP A 1109 -58.35 52.72 11.91
C ASP A 1109 -57.18 52.13 11.05
N ALA A 1110 -57.35 51.67 9.78
CA ALA A 1110 -58.51 51.14 9.02
C ALA A 1110 -58.07 50.66 7.58
N THR A 1111 -58.95 49.89 6.90
CA THR A 1111 -59.13 49.78 5.41
C THR A 1111 -58.05 49.23 4.44
N ARG A 1112 -58.49 48.26 3.60
CA ARG A 1112 -58.04 47.97 2.19
C ARG A 1112 -58.57 49.06 1.21
N PRO A 1113 -58.21 49.16 -0.10
CA PRO A 1113 -57.59 48.17 -1.03
C PRO A 1113 -56.50 48.76 -1.99
N ASP A 1114 -56.21 48.07 -3.12
CA ASP A 1114 -55.59 48.57 -4.38
C ASP A 1114 -56.33 49.81 -4.99
N PRO A 1115 -55.84 50.57 -6.03
CA PRO A 1115 -54.81 50.24 -7.05
C PRO A 1115 -53.92 51.40 -7.63
N ALA A 1116 -53.19 51.10 -8.72
CA ALA A 1116 -52.87 51.96 -9.90
C ALA A 1116 -51.59 52.86 -10.00
N LYS A 1117 -51.26 53.17 -11.27
CA LYS A 1117 -50.18 54.01 -11.87
C LYS A 1117 -50.63 55.50 -12.05
N PRO A 1118 -49.88 56.48 -12.66
CA PRO A 1118 -48.55 56.49 -13.32
C PRO A 1118 -47.59 57.68 -12.98
N ALA A 1119 -46.41 57.72 -13.65
CA ALA A 1119 -45.56 58.90 -13.99
C ALA A 1119 -44.84 59.65 -12.84
N GLU A 1120 -43.68 60.32 -12.99
CA GLU A 1120 -42.56 60.41 -13.96
C GLU A 1120 -41.38 61.13 -13.21
N ASN A 1121 -40.09 61.21 -13.59
CA ASN A 1121 -39.26 60.86 -14.76
C ASN A 1121 -37.80 60.59 -14.25
N GLY A 1122 -36.74 60.30 -15.01
CA GLY A 1122 -36.53 60.10 -16.46
C GLY A 1122 -35.02 60.06 -16.81
N THR A 1123 -34.66 59.64 -18.04
CA THR A 1123 -33.30 59.65 -18.68
C THR A 1123 -32.19 58.75 -18.06
N THR A 1124 -31.32 58.05 -18.81
CA THR A 1124 -31.11 57.95 -20.28
C THR A 1124 -30.62 56.55 -20.74
N GLU A 1125 -30.90 56.22 -22.01
CA GLU A 1125 -30.52 55.01 -22.79
C GLU A 1125 -29.19 55.28 -23.60
N PRO A 1126 -28.76 54.58 -24.71
CA PRO A 1126 -29.28 53.39 -25.43
C PRO A 1126 -28.24 52.33 -25.93
N ALA A 1127 -28.78 51.31 -26.65
CA ALA A 1127 -28.23 50.48 -27.75
C ALA A 1127 -28.09 48.97 -27.41
N LYS A 1128 -28.90 48.00 -27.87
CA LYS A 1128 -29.82 47.75 -29.02
C LYS A 1128 -29.20 47.39 -30.39
N ALA A 1129 -29.54 46.17 -30.86
CA ALA A 1129 -29.98 45.88 -32.23
C ALA A 1129 -30.86 44.60 -32.26
N GLU A 1130 -31.95 44.62 -33.03
CA GLU A 1130 -32.81 43.46 -33.36
C GLU A 1130 -32.99 43.40 -34.90
N THR A 1131 -33.41 42.27 -35.49
CA THR A 1131 -34.71 42.16 -36.22
C THR A 1131 -34.93 40.82 -36.95
N LYS A 1132 -35.96 40.09 -36.50
CA LYS A 1132 -37.08 39.42 -37.22
C LYS A 1132 -36.89 38.48 -38.45
N PRO A 1133 -37.93 37.66 -38.79
CA PRO A 1133 -37.78 36.47 -39.65
C PRO A 1133 -38.58 36.49 -40.97
N GLY A 1134 -38.42 35.44 -41.77
CA GLY A 1134 -39.31 35.02 -42.87
C GLY A 1134 -39.30 33.48 -43.01
N GLY A 1135 -40.36 32.89 -43.55
CA GLY A 1135 -40.51 31.42 -43.69
C GLY A 1135 -40.92 30.98 -45.10
N GLY A 1136 -40.89 29.67 -45.36
CA GLY A 1136 -41.28 29.10 -46.65
C GLY A 1136 -40.95 27.62 -46.84
N ASP A 1137 -41.88 26.75 -46.46
CA ASP A 1137 -42.08 25.41 -47.07
C ASP A 1137 -42.93 25.63 -48.37
N PRO A 1138 -43.06 24.70 -49.36
CA PRO A 1138 -42.67 23.29 -49.30
C PRO A 1138 -42.09 22.64 -50.60
N ALA A 1139 -41.90 21.31 -50.51
CA ALA A 1139 -42.13 20.29 -51.55
C ALA A 1139 -40.99 19.81 -52.49
N ARG A 1140 -40.71 18.49 -52.35
CA ARG A 1140 -40.44 17.47 -53.40
C ARG A 1140 -39.58 17.84 -54.62
N ALA A 1141 -38.37 17.26 -54.69
CA ALA A 1141 -38.09 16.15 -55.62
C ALA A 1141 -36.72 15.48 -55.37
N ASN A 1142 -36.72 14.14 -55.35
CA ASN A 1142 -35.59 13.26 -55.69
C ASN A 1142 -36.02 12.50 -56.99
N PRO A 1143 -35.15 11.80 -57.75
CA PRO A 1143 -33.75 11.43 -57.44
C PRO A 1143 -32.72 11.71 -58.56
N ALA A 1144 -31.43 11.56 -58.23
CA ALA A 1144 -30.35 11.19 -59.16
C ALA A 1144 -29.25 10.41 -58.41
N GLU A 1145 -28.54 9.50 -59.08
CA GLU A 1145 -27.66 8.50 -58.44
C GLU A 1145 -26.23 8.97 -58.11
N PRO A 1146 -25.53 8.28 -57.17
CA PRO A 1146 -24.20 8.66 -56.71
C PRO A 1146 -23.05 8.05 -57.52
N ALA A 1147 -21.90 8.74 -57.54
CA ALA A 1147 -20.61 8.17 -57.91
C ALA A 1147 -19.56 8.38 -56.79
N LYS A 1148 -18.79 7.33 -56.51
CA LYS A 1148 -17.73 7.24 -55.49
C LYS A 1148 -16.45 8.00 -55.89
N PRO A 1149 -15.43 8.14 -55.00
CA PRO A 1149 -15.41 7.91 -53.54
C PRO A 1149 -14.89 9.13 -52.74
N LYS A 1150 -14.96 9.05 -51.41
CA LYS A 1150 -14.05 9.78 -50.54
C LYS A 1150 -13.64 8.97 -49.31
N SER A 1151 -12.48 9.36 -48.79
CA SER A 1151 -11.96 9.24 -47.42
C SER A 1151 -13.04 9.09 -46.34
#